data_AF-A0A511KF43-F1
#
_entry.id   AF-A0A511KF43-F1
#
_cell.length_a   1.000
_cell.length_b   1.000
_cell.length_c   1.000
_cell.angle_alpha   90.00
_cell.angle_beta   90.00
_cell.angle_gamma   90.00
#
_symmetry.space_group_name_H-M   'P 1'
#
loop_
_entity.id
_entity.type
_entity.pdbx_description
1 polymer ?
#
loop_
_entity_poly.entity_id
_entity_poly.type
_entity_poly.pdbx_seq_one_letter_code
_entity_poly.pdbx_strand_id
1 'polypeptide(L)'
;MHHPLPEVLETFPRFRDAYDDYCLAPWSCHRTTERELVPLIMQASSKWGMSSTFKIGVEALIDSMKFATVAAEGANQEDRIDLVGQTGFLRQGVIFASGGFKVAFTHSLPVTGMPEGWQCAEPGFREEWARYKQGRSTVARLLRSILSEVNMPSVTPDQPEEAANAPRLLDYTGTRRRRGTLRLLVLLSINVFNYSTSLRPRCLFPSDDLICGVIGNAKLVIYMDLNLANSYYGPEMRAHASPPPPHTMHSLAIPLVLESQIDRQRRHRREKPTTAMLAFTSRRFLTRLPTRAFSTSSARLEVKKSVSKIYPSAEEAVKDVKGDSIVLSGGFGLCGTADTLIGALAKRPEVKNLTCVSNNAGVGKMGLGALLHSGQISKMISSYLGANKHFESLYLTGKVSLELTPQGSLAERCRAGGAGIPAFYTPAGYGTAVQTGEIPIKYKEGGKEVEIPGKPREVREFNGKGYLMEEAIKGDYALVKVWKADEYGNCVFRYAAQNFSGAMARSAKMTIVEAEEIVPVGSLDPNNVHLPGIFVNRVVQSTAPKQIEIEVLREEASSGGSASEAAMGKDESRLRRERIVKRAAKELKEGMYVNLGIGMPMLAPSFLEPGTVIHMQSENGILGMGPYPTKSEVDPDIVNAGKETVTLLPGASTFDSAESFSMIRGGHVDVSMLGAMQVSASGDIANYMIPGKMVKGMGGAMDLVSNPEQTKVVVVMDHVAKGGKHKILDECSLPLTGVNCVSTIITDLCVFQVDRQAKKLILTELAAGVTEEDVRKATGAKYEVSPDLVTMDA
;
A
#
# COMPACT_ATOMS: atom_id res chain seq x y z
N MET A 1 -27.19 -10.43 -5.58
CA MET A 1 -27.63 -11.62 -6.34
C MET A 1 -28.95 -11.29 -7.02
N HIS A 2 -29.03 -11.46 -8.34
CA HIS A 2 -30.20 -11.47 -9.25
C HIS A 2 -29.72 -10.93 -10.61
N HIS A 3 -28.91 -11.75 -11.30
CA HIS A 3 -28.69 -11.57 -12.73
C HIS A 3 -29.90 -12.15 -13.48
N PRO A 4 -30.34 -11.54 -14.60
CA PRO A 4 -31.36 -12.14 -15.44
C PRO A 4 -30.81 -13.44 -16.04
N LEU A 5 -31.59 -14.52 -15.96
CA LEU A 5 -31.29 -15.76 -16.65
C LEU A 5 -31.74 -15.62 -18.12
N PRO A 6 -31.14 -16.36 -19.07
CA PRO A 6 -31.61 -16.40 -20.44
C PRO A 6 -33.13 -16.67 -20.50
N GLU A 7 -33.86 -15.89 -21.30
CA GLU A 7 -35.33 -15.84 -21.35
C GLU A 7 -36.00 -17.22 -21.54
N VAL A 8 -35.30 -18.15 -22.18
CA VAL A 8 -35.72 -19.56 -22.36
C VAL A 8 -35.83 -20.32 -21.03
N LEU A 9 -34.92 -20.09 -20.08
CA LEU A 9 -34.91 -20.79 -18.79
C LEU A 9 -36.00 -20.27 -17.83
N GLU A 10 -36.41 -19.01 -17.97
CA GLU A 10 -37.50 -18.42 -17.19
C GLU A 10 -38.90 -18.92 -17.61
N THR A 11 -39.02 -19.52 -18.80
CA THR A 11 -40.27 -20.18 -19.22
C THR A 11 -40.50 -21.56 -18.55
N PHE A 12 -39.46 -22.05 -17.86
CA PHE A 12 -39.39 -23.09 -16.82
C PHE A 12 -40.37 -22.94 -15.64
N PRO A 13 -41.56 -23.58 -15.53
CA PRO A 13 -42.34 -23.49 -14.29
C PRO A 13 -41.52 -24.01 -13.09
N ARG A 14 -41.38 -23.20 -12.04
CA ARG A 14 -40.58 -23.44 -10.81
C ARG A 14 -39.05 -23.45 -10.96
N PHE A 15 -38.49 -23.20 -12.15
CA PHE A 15 -37.03 -23.18 -12.32
C PHE A 15 -36.37 -22.06 -11.50
N ARG A 16 -36.99 -20.88 -11.48
CA ARG A 16 -36.45 -19.74 -10.72
C ARG A 16 -36.51 -19.96 -9.21
N ASP A 17 -37.60 -20.51 -8.72
CA ASP A 17 -37.74 -20.84 -7.30
C ASP A 17 -36.68 -21.89 -6.89
N ALA A 18 -36.45 -22.92 -7.72
CA ALA A 18 -35.42 -23.93 -7.48
C ALA A 18 -33.99 -23.38 -7.59
N TYR A 19 -33.74 -22.45 -8.50
CA TYR A 19 -32.43 -21.79 -8.68
C TYR A 19 -32.12 -20.84 -7.51
N ASP A 20 -33.11 -20.08 -7.07
CA ASP A 20 -32.96 -19.17 -5.94
C ASP A 20 -32.83 -19.96 -4.62
N ASP A 21 -33.55 -21.08 -4.45
CA ASP A 21 -33.36 -22.02 -3.34
C ASP A 21 -31.95 -22.65 -3.37
N TYR A 22 -31.43 -23.02 -4.55
CA TYR A 22 -30.06 -23.53 -4.74
C TYR A 22 -29.00 -22.51 -4.32
N CYS A 23 -29.17 -21.23 -4.68
CA CYS A 23 -28.22 -20.17 -4.31
C CYS A 23 -28.26 -19.82 -2.81
N LEU A 24 -29.31 -20.21 -2.09
CA LEU A 24 -29.53 -19.85 -0.68
C LEU A 24 -29.44 -21.04 0.30
N ALA A 25 -29.31 -22.27 -0.19
CA ALA A 25 -29.35 -23.46 0.67
C ALA A 25 -27.99 -23.75 1.38
N PRO A 26 -27.99 -24.12 2.67
CA PRO A 26 -26.81 -24.63 3.36
C PRO A 26 -26.29 -25.92 2.71
N TRP A 27 -24.97 -26.17 2.81
CA TRP A 27 -24.26 -27.27 2.13
C TRP A 27 -24.87 -28.68 2.34
N SER A 28 -25.66 -28.91 3.39
CA SER A 28 -26.36 -30.19 3.63
C SER A 28 -27.58 -30.43 2.71
N CYS A 29 -28.08 -29.41 2.00
CA CYS A 29 -29.26 -29.51 1.13
C CYS A 29 -28.94 -29.92 -0.33
N HIS A 30 -27.67 -30.09 -0.69
CA HIS A 30 -27.25 -30.46 -2.06
C HIS A 30 -27.85 -31.81 -2.51
N ARG A 31 -28.07 -32.75 -1.58
CA ARG A 31 -28.68 -34.06 -1.86
C ARG A 31 -30.13 -34.00 -2.36
N THR A 32 -30.91 -32.99 -1.94
CA THR A 32 -32.31 -32.86 -2.36
C THR A 32 -32.42 -32.35 -3.80
N THR A 33 -31.51 -31.45 -4.19
CA THR A 33 -31.47 -30.85 -5.53
C THR A 33 -31.02 -31.86 -6.60
N GLU A 34 -30.02 -32.70 -6.29
CA GLU A 34 -29.61 -33.79 -7.20
C GLU A 34 -30.73 -34.83 -7.40
N ARG A 35 -31.50 -35.09 -6.35
CA ARG A 35 -32.57 -36.10 -6.34
C ARG A 35 -33.86 -35.65 -7.01
N GLU A 36 -34.12 -34.34 -7.10
CA GLU A 36 -35.35 -33.80 -7.68
C GLU A 36 -35.14 -33.06 -9.03
N LEU A 37 -34.06 -32.30 -9.17
CA LEU A 37 -33.83 -31.46 -10.35
C LEU A 37 -33.30 -32.27 -11.55
N VAL A 38 -32.39 -33.21 -11.30
CA VAL A 38 -31.77 -34.03 -12.36
C VAL A 38 -32.80 -34.95 -13.04
N PRO A 39 -33.71 -35.65 -12.32
CA PRO A 39 -34.76 -36.43 -12.97
C PRO A 39 -35.75 -35.58 -13.77
N LEU A 40 -36.08 -34.37 -13.33
CA LEU A 40 -36.97 -33.45 -14.05
C LEU A 40 -36.34 -32.95 -15.36
N ILE A 41 -35.04 -32.63 -15.34
CA ILE A 41 -34.28 -32.25 -16.53
C ILE A 41 -34.17 -33.43 -17.52
N MET A 42 -33.96 -34.65 -17.02
CA MET A 42 -33.92 -35.87 -17.83
C MET A 42 -35.29 -36.23 -18.44
N GLN A 43 -36.36 -36.07 -17.67
CA GLN A 43 -37.72 -36.30 -18.16
C GLN A 43 -38.11 -35.28 -19.25
N ALA A 44 -37.71 -34.01 -19.10
CA ALA A 44 -37.88 -32.98 -20.12
C ALA A 44 -37.04 -33.26 -21.39
N SER A 45 -35.79 -33.73 -21.23
CA SER A 45 -34.88 -34.13 -22.33
C SER A 45 -35.43 -35.27 -23.19
N SER A 46 -36.16 -36.21 -22.58
CA SER A 46 -36.79 -37.34 -23.29
C SER A 46 -38.05 -36.94 -24.08
N LYS A 47 -38.77 -35.90 -23.63
CA LYS A 47 -40.13 -35.59 -24.11
C LYS A 47 -40.17 -34.55 -25.25
N TRP A 48 -39.13 -33.73 -25.41
CA TRP A 48 -39.15 -32.56 -26.31
C TRP A 48 -38.07 -32.53 -27.40
N GLY A 49 -37.44 -33.67 -27.73
CA GLY A 49 -36.60 -33.78 -28.93
C GLY A 49 -35.49 -32.73 -29.02
N MET A 50 -34.64 -32.64 -28.00
CA MET A 50 -33.49 -31.73 -27.98
C MET A 50 -32.32 -32.25 -28.83
N SER A 51 -31.53 -31.34 -29.41
CA SER A 51 -30.34 -31.69 -30.19
C SER A 51 -29.31 -32.45 -29.34
N SER A 52 -28.57 -33.37 -29.96
CA SER A 52 -27.55 -34.20 -29.29
C SER A 52 -26.52 -33.36 -28.54
N THR A 53 -26.14 -32.19 -29.07
CA THR A 53 -25.17 -31.26 -28.48
C THR A 53 -25.67 -30.63 -27.18
N PHE A 54 -26.97 -30.31 -27.07
CA PHE A 54 -27.55 -29.78 -25.84
C PHE A 54 -27.69 -30.87 -24.77
N LYS A 55 -28.01 -32.11 -25.18
CA LYS A 55 -28.01 -33.27 -24.27
C LYS A 55 -26.62 -33.54 -23.69
N ILE A 56 -25.58 -33.49 -24.52
CA ILE A 56 -24.18 -33.66 -24.08
C ILE A 56 -23.76 -32.55 -23.10
N GLY A 57 -24.20 -31.31 -23.32
CA GLY A 57 -23.92 -30.19 -22.40
C GLY A 57 -24.60 -30.34 -21.04
N VAL A 58 -25.84 -30.84 -21.03
CA VAL A 58 -26.58 -31.12 -19.79
C VAL A 58 -26.01 -32.33 -19.05
N GLU A 59 -25.61 -33.38 -19.76
CA GLU A 59 -24.93 -34.56 -19.18
C GLU A 59 -23.57 -34.18 -18.58
N ALA A 60 -22.77 -33.35 -19.25
CA ALA A 60 -21.49 -32.87 -18.73
C ALA A 60 -21.64 -32.01 -17.45
N LEU A 61 -22.71 -31.21 -17.37
CA LEU A 61 -23.03 -30.44 -16.16
C LEU A 61 -23.41 -31.37 -14.99
N ILE A 62 -24.21 -32.40 -15.27
CA ILE A 62 -24.61 -33.40 -14.28
C ILE A 62 -23.39 -34.19 -13.79
N ASP A 63 -22.48 -34.59 -14.68
CA ASP A 63 -21.27 -35.33 -14.30
C ASP A 63 -20.29 -34.47 -13.48
N SER A 64 -20.23 -33.17 -13.78
CA SER A 64 -19.45 -32.22 -12.97
C SER A 64 -20.01 -32.05 -11.56
N MET A 65 -21.36 -32.02 -11.42
CA MET A 65 -22.01 -31.97 -10.11
C MET A 65 -21.81 -33.27 -9.32
N LYS A 66 -21.92 -34.43 -9.97
CA LYS A 66 -21.65 -35.74 -9.35
C LYS A 66 -20.20 -35.87 -8.88
N PHE A 67 -19.25 -35.39 -9.69
CA PHE A 67 -17.83 -35.38 -9.34
C PHE A 67 -17.57 -34.54 -8.08
N ALA A 68 -18.19 -33.36 -7.98
CA ALA A 68 -18.08 -32.51 -6.80
C ALA A 68 -18.69 -33.18 -5.55
N THR A 69 -19.80 -33.90 -5.69
CA THR A 69 -20.41 -34.67 -4.59
C THR A 69 -19.51 -35.82 -4.13
N VAL A 70 -18.94 -36.60 -5.05
CA VAL A 70 -18.04 -37.73 -4.72
C VAL A 70 -16.73 -37.24 -4.08
N ALA A 71 -16.18 -36.12 -4.56
CA ALA A 71 -15.01 -35.49 -3.95
C ALA A 71 -15.29 -35.02 -2.51
N ALA A 72 -16.50 -34.51 -2.25
CA ALA A 72 -16.94 -34.12 -0.91
C ALA A 72 -17.21 -35.32 0.01
N GLU A 73 -17.73 -36.44 -0.53
CA GLU A 73 -17.96 -37.66 0.24
C GLU A 73 -16.65 -38.40 0.57
N GLY A 74 -15.66 -38.39 -0.32
CA GLY A 74 -14.31 -38.91 -0.04
C GLY A 74 -13.61 -38.13 1.08
N ALA A 75 -13.80 -36.80 1.13
CA ALA A 75 -13.29 -35.98 2.22
C ALA A 75 -13.97 -36.25 3.58
N ASN A 76 -15.17 -36.86 3.58
CA ASN A 76 -15.94 -37.14 4.79
C ASN A 76 -15.82 -38.61 5.27
N GLN A 77 -15.40 -39.54 4.40
CA GLN A 77 -15.20 -40.96 4.75
C GLN A 77 -13.79 -41.29 5.25
N GLU A 78 -12.80 -40.42 5.03
CA GLU A 78 -11.44 -40.64 5.54
C GLU A 78 -11.25 -40.26 7.02
N ASP A 79 -12.28 -39.76 7.73
CA ASP A 79 -12.18 -39.20 9.10
C ASP A 79 -10.93 -38.31 9.32
N ARG A 80 -10.41 -37.76 8.22
CA ARG A 80 -9.28 -36.83 8.17
C ARG A 80 -9.82 -35.42 8.12
N ILE A 81 -10.59 -35.09 9.14
CA ILE A 81 -10.56 -33.74 9.69
C ILE A 81 -10.26 -33.87 11.17
N ASP A 82 -8.99 -34.22 11.43
CA ASP A 82 -8.31 -33.90 12.66
C ASP A 82 -7.08 -33.07 12.25
N LEU A 83 -7.20 -31.75 12.34
CA LEU A 83 -6.08 -30.84 12.12
C LEU A 83 -5.58 -30.31 13.47
N VAL A 84 -4.96 -31.22 14.22
CA VAL A 84 -3.91 -30.94 15.22
C VAL A 84 -2.79 -31.93 14.89
N GLY A 85 -1.56 -31.62 14.52
CA GLY A 85 -0.82 -30.38 14.35
C GLY A 85 0.65 -30.79 14.18
N GLN A 86 1.40 -30.03 13.41
CA GLN A 86 2.73 -29.63 13.89
C GLN A 86 2.76 -28.10 13.84
N THR A 87 2.40 -27.56 15.01
CA THR A 87 2.63 -26.22 15.55
C THR A 87 2.06 -25.01 14.82
N GLY A 88 0.96 -24.48 15.36
CA GLY A 88 0.65 -23.04 15.34
C GLY A 88 -0.83 -22.68 15.17
N PHE A 89 -1.62 -22.70 16.25
CA PHE A 89 -3.05 -22.36 16.24
C PHE A 89 -3.33 -20.84 16.13
N LEU A 90 -4.08 -20.49 15.08
CA LEU A 90 -5.23 -19.56 15.01
C LEU A 90 -5.15 -18.14 15.65
N ARG A 91 -5.10 -17.11 14.79
CA ARG A 91 -6.25 -16.21 14.49
C ARG A 91 -5.90 -15.14 13.43
N GLN A 92 -6.76 -15.06 12.40
CA GLN A 92 -6.98 -13.94 11.46
C GLN A 92 -5.77 -13.57 10.56
N GLY A 93 -5.55 -14.27 9.45
CA GLY A 93 -6.11 -13.94 8.13
C GLY A 93 -5.20 -12.91 7.43
N VAL A 94 -4.18 -13.31 6.65
CA VAL A 94 -4.25 -13.76 5.26
C VAL A 94 -2.93 -14.51 4.94
N ILE A 95 -2.97 -15.68 4.28
CA ILE A 95 -1.77 -16.30 3.68
C ILE A 95 -1.81 -16.07 2.16
N PHE A 96 -0.84 -15.29 1.69
CA PHE A 96 -0.40 -15.25 0.29
C PHE A 96 0.46 -16.48 0.01
N ALA A 97 0.16 -17.20 -1.07
CA ALA A 97 1.07 -18.16 -1.67
C ALA A 97 1.27 -17.79 -3.15
N SER A 98 2.41 -17.13 -3.43
CA SER A 98 2.95 -16.92 -4.76
C SER A 98 3.66 -18.19 -5.23
N GLY A 99 3.00 -18.98 -6.08
CA GLY A 99 3.59 -20.14 -6.75
C GLY A 99 3.16 -20.14 -8.22
N GLY A 100 4.01 -19.59 -9.09
CA GLY A 100 3.75 -19.55 -10.53
C GLY A 100 3.95 -20.91 -11.18
N PHE A 101 2.91 -21.42 -11.83
CA PHE A 101 3.02 -22.45 -12.87
C PHE A 101 2.79 -21.81 -14.23
N LYS A 102 3.79 -21.87 -15.12
CA LYS A 102 3.62 -21.59 -16.56
C LYS A 102 3.22 -22.89 -17.26
N VAL A 103 2.05 -22.91 -17.88
CA VAL A 103 1.75 -23.84 -18.98
C VAL A 103 1.27 -23.00 -20.15
N ALA A 104 2.16 -22.75 -21.10
CA ALA A 104 1.81 -22.15 -22.38
C ALA A 104 1.45 -23.27 -23.36
N PHE A 105 0.20 -23.32 -23.83
CA PHE A 105 -0.15 -24.05 -25.04
C PHE A 105 -0.10 -23.08 -26.22
N THR A 106 1.08 -22.92 -26.80
CA THR A 106 1.20 -22.39 -28.15
C THR A 106 1.35 -23.54 -29.12
N HIS A 107 0.49 -23.61 -30.13
CA HIS A 107 0.62 -24.51 -31.27
C HIS A 107 1.90 -24.15 -32.04
N SER A 108 3.03 -24.72 -31.64
CA SER A 108 4.24 -24.96 -32.44
C SER A 108 5.36 -25.34 -31.48
N LEU A 109 5.73 -26.62 -31.46
CA LEU A 109 7.10 -27.12 -31.24
C LEU A 109 7.07 -28.66 -31.29
N PRO A 110 7.90 -29.31 -32.12
CA PRO A 110 8.10 -30.75 -32.08
C PRO A 110 9.12 -31.06 -30.99
N VAL A 111 8.74 -31.79 -29.94
CA VAL A 111 9.72 -32.29 -28.95
C VAL A 111 9.43 -33.75 -28.60
N THR A 112 10.25 -34.60 -29.17
CA THR A 112 10.55 -35.97 -28.77
C THR A 112 11.20 -35.99 -27.39
N GLY A 113 10.65 -36.77 -26.45
CA GLY A 113 11.28 -37.11 -25.16
C GLY A 113 10.64 -36.42 -23.93
N MET A 114 10.29 -37.21 -22.91
CA MET A 114 9.61 -36.76 -21.68
C MET A 114 10.63 -36.69 -20.52
N PRO A 115 10.82 -35.55 -19.82
CA PRO A 115 11.70 -35.45 -18.64
C PRO A 115 11.08 -36.08 -17.38
N GLU A 116 11.94 -36.57 -16.48
CA GLU A 116 11.62 -37.40 -15.30
C GLU A 116 10.65 -36.80 -14.26
N GLY A 117 10.33 -35.50 -14.31
CA GLY A 117 9.42 -34.84 -13.36
C GLY A 117 7.93 -35.17 -13.50
N TRP A 118 7.52 -35.99 -14.47
CA TRP A 118 6.11 -36.28 -14.74
C TRP A 118 5.57 -37.56 -14.08
N GLN A 119 6.37 -38.24 -13.26
CA GLN A 119 5.94 -39.37 -12.46
C GLN A 119 5.07 -38.98 -11.24
N CYS A 120 4.77 -37.69 -11.06
CA CYS A 120 3.96 -37.15 -9.95
C CYS A 120 2.61 -36.54 -10.37
N ALA A 121 2.23 -36.58 -11.66
CA ALA A 121 0.93 -36.07 -12.10
C ALA A 121 -0.24 -36.95 -11.61
N GLU A 122 -1.41 -36.37 -11.33
CA GLU A 122 -2.56 -37.16 -10.87
C GLU A 122 -2.98 -38.26 -11.87
N PRO A 123 -3.49 -39.41 -11.38
CA PRO A 123 -3.83 -40.56 -12.22
C PRO A 123 -4.74 -40.24 -13.41
N GLY A 124 -5.74 -39.36 -13.21
CA GLY A 124 -6.69 -38.98 -14.27
C GLY A 124 -6.05 -38.23 -15.45
N PHE A 125 -5.02 -37.42 -15.19
CA PHE A 125 -4.30 -36.72 -16.24
C PHE A 125 -3.39 -37.65 -17.03
N ARG A 126 -2.79 -38.66 -16.37
CA ARG A 126 -2.01 -39.70 -17.06
C ARG A 126 -2.89 -40.58 -17.93
N GLU A 127 -4.09 -40.92 -17.47
CA GLU A 127 -5.08 -41.66 -18.27
C GLU A 127 -5.53 -40.87 -19.49
N GLU A 128 -5.88 -39.59 -19.36
CA GLU A 128 -6.33 -38.79 -20.49
C GLU A 128 -5.19 -38.52 -21.50
N TRP A 129 -3.96 -38.40 -21.03
CA TRP A 129 -2.76 -38.31 -21.86
C TRP A 129 -2.44 -39.63 -22.58
N ALA A 130 -2.58 -40.78 -21.91
CA ALA A 130 -2.44 -42.09 -22.53
C ALA A 130 -3.52 -42.32 -23.61
N ARG A 131 -4.77 -41.90 -23.33
CA ARG A 131 -5.87 -41.89 -24.29
C ARG A 131 -5.59 -40.95 -25.45
N TYR A 132 -4.99 -39.78 -25.22
CA TYR A 132 -4.58 -38.84 -26.27
C TYR A 132 -3.55 -39.46 -27.23
N LYS A 133 -2.47 -40.07 -26.72
CA LYS A 133 -1.45 -40.74 -27.55
C LYS A 133 -2.01 -41.89 -28.40
N GLN A 134 -3.07 -42.55 -27.92
CA GLN A 134 -3.76 -43.62 -28.63
C GLN A 134 -4.88 -43.10 -29.57
N GLY A 135 -5.02 -41.77 -29.74
CA GLY A 135 -6.07 -41.15 -30.55
C GLY A 135 -7.48 -41.21 -29.94
N ARG A 136 -7.59 -41.65 -28.68
CA ARG A 136 -8.84 -41.92 -27.95
C ARG A 136 -9.19 -40.86 -26.90
N SER A 137 -8.46 -39.75 -26.80
CA SER A 137 -8.79 -38.68 -25.85
C SER A 137 -10.21 -38.16 -26.07
N THR A 138 -10.93 -38.01 -24.96
CA THR A 138 -12.30 -37.51 -24.90
C THR A 138 -12.30 -36.02 -25.19
N VAL A 139 -11.32 -35.29 -24.64
CA VAL A 139 -11.10 -33.86 -24.87
C VAL A 139 -10.72 -33.56 -26.34
N ALA A 140 -9.83 -34.36 -26.95
CA ALA A 140 -9.43 -34.17 -28.34
C ALA A 140 -10.53 -34.57 -29.36
N ARG A 141 -11.44 -35.46 -28.99
CA ARG A 141 -12.64 -35.77 -29.80
C ARG A 141 -13.67 -34.66 -29.71
N LEU A 142 -13.89 -34.09 -28.53
CA LEU A 142 -14.77 -32.95 -28.31
C LEU A 142 -14.31 -31.75 -29.16
N LEU A 143 -13.02 -31.41 -29.12
CA LEU A 143 -12.43 -30.33 -29.91
C LEU A 143 -12.52 -30.56 -31.42
N ARG A 144 -12.28 -31.79 -31.90
CA ARG A 144 -12.42 -32.12 -33.33
C ARG A 144 -13.87 -32.08 -33.82
N SER A 145 -14.81 -32.54 -33.00
CA SER A 145 -16.24 -32.45 -33.32
C SER A 145 -16.68 -31.00 -33.47
N ILE A 146 -16.23 -30.13 -32.56
CA ILE A 146 -16.51 -28.69 -32.60
C ILE A 146 -15.91 -28.05 -33.84
N LEU A 147 -14.67 -28.39 -34.21
CA LEU A 147 -13.99 -27.81 -35.38
C LEU A 147 -14.54 -28.31 -36.72
N SER A 148 -15.06 -29.53 -36.79
CA SER A 148 -15.65 -30.10 -38.02
C SER A 148 -16.98 -29.46 -38.43
N GLU A 149 -17.74 -28.89 -37.48
CA GLU A 149 -19.01 -28.19 -37.78
C GLU A 149 -18.81 -26.77 -38.33
N VAL A 150 -17.59 -26.21 -38.27
CA VAL A 150 -17.28 -24.85 -38.75
C VAL A 150 -16.79 -24.83 -40.21
N ASN A 151 -16.77 -25.99 -40.89
CA ASN A 151 -16.36 -26.19 -42.28
C ASN A 151 -15.05 -25.48 -42.67
N MET A 152 -14.05 -25.56 -41.77
CA MET A 152 -12.66 -25.25 -42.10
C MET A 152 -12.02 -26.54 -42.63
N PRO A 153 -11.31 -26.52 -43.78
CA PRO A 153 -10.64 -27.70 -44.28
C PRO A 153 -9.57 -28.14 -43.27
N SER A 154 -9.66 -29.38 -42.80
CA SER A 154 -8.63 -30.01 -41.98
C SER A 154 -7.41 -30.29 -42.87
N VAL A 155 -6.30 -29.61 -42.61
CA VAL A 155 -5.00 -30.01 -43.18
C VAL A 155 -4.47 -31.15 -42.32
N THR A 156 -4.42 -32.35 -42.89
CA THR A 156 -3.71 -33.48 -42.27
C THR A 156 -2.20 -33.24 -42.34
N PRO A 157 -1.44 -33.57 -41.29
CA PRO A 157 0.00 -33.37 -41.28
C PRO A 157 0.64 -34.51 -42.08
N ASP A 158 0.87 -34.30 -43.36
CA ASP A 158 1.89 -35.01 -44.15
C ASP A 158 2.01 -34.35 -45.53
N GLN A 159 2.88 -33.34 -45.68
CA GLN A 159 3.80 -33.13 -46.82
C GLN A 159 4.56 -31.78 -46.71
N PRO A 160 5.83 -31.68 -47.13
CA PRO A 160 6.71 -30.53 -46.87
C PRO A 160 6.58 -29.41 -47.93
N GLU A 161 7.07 -28.23 -47.55
CA GLU A 161 7.20 -26.97 -48.31
C GLU A 161 7.45 -27.13 -49.82
N GLU A 162 6.77 -26.32 -50.65
CA GLU A 162 7.41 -25.62 -51.77
C GLU A 162 6.51 -24.55 -52.43
N ALA A 163 7.19 -23.56 -53.01
CA ALA A 163 6.78 -22.64 -54.07
C ALA A 163 6.15 -21.28 -53.71
N ALA A 164 7.06 -20.30 -53.67
CA ALA A 164 6.83 -18.95 -54.17
C ALA A 164 6.38 -18.95 -55.65
N ASN A 165 5.34 -18.17 -56.00
CA ASN A 165 5.26 -17.28 -57.17
C ASN A 165 3.81 -16.80 -57.50
N ALA A 166 3.67 -15.46 -57.59
CA ALA A 166 2.72 -14.68 -58.41
C ALA A 166 1.21 -14.56 -58.01
N PRO A 167 0.47 -13.54 -58.50
CA PRO A 167 0.76 -12.10 -58.53
C PRO A 167 -0.42 -11.21 -58.01
N ARG A 168 -0.15 -9.90 -57.83
CA ARG A 168 -1.14 -8.84 -57.52
C ARG A 168 -2.09 -8.55 -58.70
N LEU A 169 -3.37 -8.35 -58.39
CA LEU A 169 -4.42 -7.63 -59.14
C LEU A 169 -5.55 -7.31 -58.12
N LEU A 170 -6.43 -6.32 -58.21
CA LEU A 170 -6.53 -4.95 -58.75
C LEU A 170 -7.94 -4.46 -58.27
N ASP A 171 -8.18 -3.14 -58.25
CA ASP A 171 -9.40 -2.41 -57.81
C ASP A 171 -10.78 -3.03 -58.11
N TYR A 172 -11.80 -2.70 -57.30
CA TYR A 172 -13.09 -2.17 -57.81
C TYR A 172 -13.95 -1.49 -56.72
N THR A 173 -14.28 -0.23 -56.98
CA THR A 173 -15.38 0.54 -56.38
C THR A 173 -16.73 -0.04 -56.82
N GLY A 174 -17.71 -0.16 -55.92
CA GLY A 174 -19.03 -0.66 -56.32
C GLY A 174 -20.05 -0.77 -55.19
N THR A 175 -20.93 0.22 -55.12
CA THR A 175 -22.18 0.22 -54.34
C THR A 175 -23.07 -0.97 -54.68
N ARG A 176 -23.37 -1.84 -53.70
CA ARG A 176 -24.57 -2.70 -53.72
C ARG A 176 -25.02 -3.05 -52.30
N ARG A 177 -26.20 -2.52 -51.92
CA ARG A 177 -27.01 -3.04 -50.81
C ARG A 177 -27.23 -4.55 -51.02
N ARG A 178 -26.73 -5.37 -50.11
CA ARG A 178 -27.22 -6.73 -49.85
C ARG A 178 -27.48 -6.89 -48.36
N ARG A 179 -28.74 -7.20 -48.01
CA ARG A 179 -29.13 -7.79 -46.73
C ARG A 179 -28.32 -9.07 -46.56
N GLY A 180 -27.45 -9.12 -45.56
CA GLY A 180 -26.66 -10.29 -45.18
C GLY A 180 -26.85 -10.56 -43.69
N THR A 181 -27.29 -11.77 -43.38
CA THR A 181 -27.40 -12.36 -42.05
C THR A 181 -26.07 -12.17 -41.28
N LEU A 182 -26.11 -11.47 -40.15
CA LEU A 182 -24.97 -11.36 -39.23
C LEU A 182 -24.69 -12.76 -38.65
N ARG A 183 -23.64 -13.44 -39.12
CA ARG A 183 -23.09 -14.62 -38.45
C ARG A 183 -22.20 -14.10 -37.32
N LEU A 184 -22.62 -14.32 -36.08
CA LEU A 184 -21.79 -14.11 -34.89
C LEU A 184 -20.64 -15.12 -34.93
N LEU A 185 -19.39 -14.64 -34.96
CA LEU A 185 -18.20 -15.46 -34.80
C LEU A 185 -17.94 -15.59 -33.29
N VAL A 186 -18.10 -16.79 -32.70
CA VAL A 186 -17.72 -17.04 -31.31
C VAL A 186 -16.35 -17.72 -31.33
N LEU A 187 -15.29 -16.96 -31.05
CA LEU A 187 -13.95 -17.50 -30.81
C LEU A 187 -13.88 -17.92 -29.33
N LEU A 188 -13.99 -19.22 -29.06
CA LEU A 188 -13.81 -19.75 -27.71
C LEU A 188 -12.30 -19.90 -27.44
N SER A 189 -11.74 -18.93 -26.70
CA SER A 189 -10.36 -19.01 -26.19
C SER A 189 -10.42 -19.29 -24.70
N ILE A 190 -10.01 -20.48 -24.26
CA ILE A 190 -9.85 -20.78 -22.82
C ILE A 190 -8.45 -20.31 -22.43
N ASN A 191 -8.35 -19.12 -21.86
CA ASN A 191 -7.14 -18.65 -21.20
C ASN A 191 -7.39 -18.54 -19.69
N VAL A 192 -6.66 -19.32 -18.90
CA VAL A 192 -6.60 -19.16 -17.45
C VAL A 192 -5.49 -18.14 -17.16
N PHE A 193 -5.85 -16.89 -16.87
CA PHE A 193 -4.88 -15.85 -16.52
C PHE A 193 -4.74 -15.71 -15.00
N ASN A 194 -3.51 -15.79 -14.51
CA ASN A 194 -3.09 -15.24 -13.22
C ASN A 194 -2.44 -13.88 -13.49
N TYR A 195 -2.93 -12.81 -12.85
CA TYR A 195 -2.39 -11.46 -13.01
C TYR A 195 -1.07 -11.29 -12.24
N SER A 196 0.02 -10.95 -12.95
CA SER A 196 1.10 -10.10 -12.41
C SER A 196 1.72 -9.22 -13.51
N THR A 197 1.49 -7.92 -13.39
CA THR A 197 2.27 -6.73 -13.82
C THR A 197 2.94 -6.61 -15.20
N SER A 198 2.95 -5.36 -15.69
CA SER A 198 3.77 -4.71 -16.74
C SER A 198 3.21 -4.61 -18.18
N LEU A 199 2.37 -3.60 -18.43
CA LEU A 199 2.27 -2.96 -19.75
C LEU A 199 2.18 -1.43 -19.62
N ARG A 200 3.02 -0.73 -20.37
CA ARG A 200 3.11 0.74 -20.51
C ARG A 200 1.81 1.31 -21.11
N PRO A 201 1.39 2.54 -20.79
CA PRO A 201 0.13 3.07 -21.27
C PRO A 201 0.31 3.68 -22.67
N ARG A 202 -0.13 2.96 -23.71
CA ARG A 202 -0.64 3.60 -24.93
C ARG A 202 -1.88 2.85 -25.39
N CYS A 203 -2.98 3.62 -25.53
CA CYS A 203 -4.30 3.26 -26.05
C CYS A 203 -5.29 2.67 -25.01
N LEU A 204 -6.18 3.53 -24.51
CA LEU A 204 -7.51 3.17 -24.03
C LEU A 204 -8.51 3.44 -25.16
N PHE A 205 -9.31 2.44 -25.54
CA PHE A 205 -10.63 2.65 -26.13
C PHE A 205 -11.68 2.09 -25.17
N PRO A 206 -12.85 2.74 -25.02
CA PRO A 206 -13.90 2.28 -24.13
C PRO A 206 -14.77 1.26 -24.87
N SER A 207 -14.94 0.07 -24.30
CA SER A 207 -16.07 -0.79 -24.68
C SER A 207 -16.61 -1.49 -23.44
N ASP A 208 -17.83 -1.11 -23.09
CA ASP A 208 -18.68 -1.76 -22.10
C ASP A 208 -19.02 -3.18 -22.59
N ASP A 209 -18.51 -4.20 -21.91
CA ASP A 209 -19.11 -5.54 -21.70
C ASP A 209 -18.02 -6.55 -21.30
N LEU A 210 -17.77 -6.65 -19.98
CA LEU A 210 -16.96 -7.73 -19.39
C LEU A 210 -17.88 -8.60 -18.52
N ILE A 211 -18.08 -9.86 -18.89
CA ILE A 211 -18.81 -10.84 -18.06
C ILE A 211 -17.79 -11.62 -17.22
N CYS A 212 -17.77 -11.36 -15.92
CA CYS A 212 -17.01 -12.15 -14.94
C CYS A 212 -17.98 -13.06 -14.17
N GLY A 213 -17.84 -14.38 -14.31
CA GLY A 213 -18.53 -15.38 -13.50
C GLY A 213 -17.57 -16.09 -12.55
N VAL A 214 -17.95 -16.24 -11.27
CA VAL A 214 -17.17 -16.96 -10.25
C VAL A 214 -17.60 -18.43 -10.25
N ILE A 215 -16.66 -19.35 -10.47
CA ILE A 215 -16.85 -20.79 -10.26
C ILE A 215 -15.77 -21.25 -9.28
N GLY A 216 -16.11 -21.33 -7.99
CA GLY A 216 -15.14 -21.60 -6.93
C GLY A 216 -13.99 -20.56 -6.88
N ASN A 217 -12.81 -20.98 -6.42
CA ASN A 217 -11.63 -20.10 -6.29
C ASN A 217 -10.89 -19.82 -7.63
N ALA A 218 -11.49 -20.13 -8.79
CA ALA A 218 -10.94 -19.76 -10.09
C ALA A 218 -11.84 -18.71 -10.79
N LYS A 219 -11.25 -17.62 -11.29
CA LYS A 219 -11.94 -16.62 -12.11
C LYS A 219 -11.86 -17.02 -13.58
N LEU A 220 -13.00 -17.27 -14.22
CA LEU A 220 -13.11 -17.44 -15.67
C LEU A 220 -13.49 -16.09 -16.29
N VAL A 221 -12.71 -15.62 -17.28
CA VAL A 221 -13.01 -14.41 -18.05
C VAL A 221 -13.31 -14.83 -19.49
N ILE A 222 -14.50 -14.49 -19.98
CA ILE A 222 -14.93 -14.73 -21.37
C ILE A 222 -14.88 -13.40 -22.10
N TYR A 223 -14.03 -13.30 -23.14
CA TYR A 223 -14.05 -12.16 -24.05
C TYR A 223 -15.06 -12.41 -25.18
N MET A 224 -15.97 -11.47 -25.40
CA MET A 224 -16.67 -11.35 -26.66
C MET A 224 -16.17 -10.09 -27.35
N ASP A 225 -15.38 -10.24 -28.41
CA ASP A 225 -15.00 -9.12 -29.27
C ASP A 225 -16.02 -9.02 -30.42
N LEU A 226 -16.76 -7.91 -30.46
CA LEU A 226 -17.74 -7.63 -31.53
C LEU A 226 -17.15 -6.75 -32.65
N ASN A 227 -15.86 -6.38 -32.63
CA ASN A 227 -15.25 -5.51 -33.64
C ASN A 227 -13.84 -5.99 -34.05
N LEU A 228 -13.75 -7.22 -34.56
CA LEU A 228 -12.52 -7.77 -35.13
C LEU A 228 -12.40 -7.47 -36.64
N ALA A 229 -12.61 -6.21 -37.01
CA ALA A 229 -12.41 -5.72 -38.36
C ALA A 229 -11.86 -4.29 -38.33
N ASN A 230 -10.55 -4.14 -38.03
CA ASN A 230 -9.64 -3.10 -38.56
C ASN A 230 -8.37 -2.90 -37.69
N SER A 231 -7.57 -3.93 -37.51
CA SER A 231 -6.23 -3.76 -36.93
C SER A 231 -5.25 -4.85 -37.39
N TYR A 232 -4.94 -4.83 -38.68
CA TYR A 232 -3.72 -5.45 -39.22
C TYR A 232 -3.15 -4.55 -40.33
N TYR A 233 -1.81 -4.41 -40.30
CA TYR A 233 -0.85 -3.79 -41.24
C TYR A 233 -0.19 -2.45 -40.85
N GLY A 234 1.15 -2.50 -40.75
CA GLY A 234 2.07 -1.36 -40.91
C GLY A 234 3.46 -1.56 -40.27
N PRO A 235 4.54 -1.76 -41.04
CA PRO A 235 5.86 -2.21 -40.56
C PRO A 235 6.80 -1.09 -40.08
N GLU A 236 7.89 -1.51 -39.43
CA GLU A 236 9.05 -0.74 -38.95
C GLU A 236 9.57 0.35 -39.91
N MET A 237 9.92 1.52 -39.37
CA MET A 237 10.95 2.39 -39.96
C MET A 237 11.76 3.16 -38.90
N ARG A 238 13.04 3.32 -39.25
CA ARG A 238 14.18 3.78 -38.45
C ARG A 238 14.17 5.28 -38.15
N ALA A 239 14.92 5.62 -37.10
CA ALA A 239 15.23 6.97 -36.63
C ALA A 239 16.01 7.83 -37.65
N HIS A 240 15.68 9.12 -37.72
CA HIS A 240 16.62 10.20 -38.05
C HIS A 240 16.20 11.53 -37.38
N ALA A 241 17.22 12.31 -37.02
CA ALA A 241 17.18 13.52 -36.20
C ALA A 241 16.87 14.80 -37.00
N SER A 242 16.22 15.79 -36.35
CA SER A 242 16.54 17.24 -36.32
C SER A 242 15.34 18.10 -35.85
N PRO A 243 15.54 19.29 -35.25
CA PRO A 243 14.53 20.02 -34.46
C PRO A 243 13.84 21.16 -35.25
N PRO A 244 12.67 21.68 -34.82
CA PRO A 244 12.12 22.93 -35.35
C PRO A 244 12.35 24.13 -34.40
N PRO A 245 12.58 25.36 -34.92
CA PRO A 245 12.58 26.60 -34.15
C PRO A 245 11.19 27.31 -34.18
N PRO A 246 11.01 28.42 -33.42
CA PRO A 246 9.70 28.94 -32.98
C PRO A 246 9.16 30.08 -33.88
N HIS A 247 7.86 30.45 -33.75
CA HIS A 247 7.32 31.82 -33.65
C HIS A 247 5.78 31.94 -33.83
N THR A 248 5.13 32.43 -32.76
CA THR A 248 4.08 33.49 -32.60
C THR A 248 2.89 33.73 -33.56
N MET A 249 1.70 33.80 -32.92
CA MET A 249 0.51 34.69 -33.03
C MET A 249 -0.03 35.19 -34.39
N HIS A 250 -1.35 35.05 -34.60
CA HIS A 250 -2.31 36.17 -34.61
C HIS A 250 -3.79 35.71 -34.59
N SER A 251 -4.60 36.49 -33.88
CA SER A 251 -6.06 36.43 -33.66
C SER A 251 -6.89 36.90 -34.86
N LEU A 252 -8.16 36.48 -34.98
CA LEU A 252 -9.35 37.36 -34.84
C LEU A 252 -10.69 36.69 -35.24
N ALA A 253 -11.71 37.03 -34.43
CA ALA A 253 -13.10 37.35 -34.77
C ALA A 253 -14.20 36.27 -34.90
N ILE A 254 -15.14 36.36 -33.96
CA ILE A 254 -16.57 35.94 -33.96
C ILE A 254 -17.41 37.15 -34.46
N PRO A 255 -18.63 37.00 -35.02
CA PRO A 255 -19.87 37.14 -34.21
C PRO A 255 -21.10 36.27 -34.63
N LEU A 256 -21.75 35.68 -33.62
CA LEU A 256 -23.20 35.75 -33.23
C LEU A 256 -24.40 35.52 -34.21
N VAL A 257 -25.34 34.69 -33.71
CA VAL A 257 -26.84 34.78 -33.70
C VAL A 257 -27.66 34.25 -34.90
N LEU A 258 -28.50 33.22 -34.66
CA LEU A 258 -29.99 33.35 -34.61
C LEU A 258 -30.67 32.06 -34.12
N GLU A 259 -31.46 32.19 -33.04
CA GLU A 259 -32.52 31.27 -32.62
C GLU A 259 -33.80 31.47 -33.43
N SER A 260 -34.60 30.40 -33.52
CA SER A 260 -36.08 30.36 -33.41
C SER A 260 -36.84 29.71 -34.58
N GLN A 261 -37.90 29.01 -34.16
CA GLN A 261 -39.05 28.51 -34.92
C GLN A 261 -38.93 27.09 -35.50
N ILE A 262 -39.58 26.13 -34.83
CA ILE A 262 -40.75 25.39 -35.34
C ILE A 262 -41.36 24.66 -34.13
N ASP A 263 -42.32 25.31 -33.49
CA ASP A 263 -43.37 24.63 -32.74
C ASP A 263 -44.66 25.43 -32.92
N ARG A 264 -45.79 24.73 -33.05
CA ARG A 264 -47.15 25.20 -33.40
C ARG A 264 -47.42 25.47 -34.88
N GLN A 265 -47.91 24.44 -35.56
CA GLN A 265 -49.27 24.44 -36.15
C GLN A 265 -49.52 23.10 -36.85
N ARG A 266 -50.48 22.33 -36.32
CA ARG A 266 -51.54 21.61 -37.07
C ARG A 266 -52.29 20.65 -36.15
N ARG A 267 -53.24 21.20 -35.39
CA ARG A 267 -54.47 20.51 -35.01
C ARG A 267 -55.49 20.76 -36.12
N HIS A 268 -55.94 19.73 -36.84
CA HIS A 268 -57.33 19.58 -37.32
C HIS A 268 -57.47 18.32 -38.18
N ARG A 269 -58.11 17.28 -37.62
CA ARG A 269 -59.14 16.48 -38.30
C ARG A 269 -59.92 15.69 -37.26
N ARG A 270 -61.18 16.08 -37.07
CA ARG A 270 -62.24 15.29 -36.43
C ARG A 270 -62.84 14.41 -37.51
N GLU A 271 -62.99 13.11 -37.24
CA GLU A 271 -64.05 12.27 -37.79
C GLU A 271 -64.25 11.07 -36.86
N LYS A 272 -65.51 10.79 -36.52
CA LYS A 272 -65.95 9.70 -35.65
C LYS A 272 -66.01 8.38 -36.45
N PRO A 273 -65.93 7.23 -35.76
CA PRO A 273 -66.76 6.11 -36.19
C PRO A 273 -67.54 5.45 -35.04
N THR A 274 -68.82 5.23 -35.28
CA THR A 274 -69.64 4.18 -34.68
C THR A 274 -69.46 2.94 -35.56
N THR A 275 -69.07 1.80 -34.99
CA THR A 275 -69.56 0.44 -35.29
C THR A 275 -68.83 -0.54 -34.36
N ALA A 276 -69.60 -1.30 -33.60
CA ALA A 276 -69.11 -2.38 -32.74
C ALA A 276 -68.64 -3.56 -33.60
N MET A 277 -67.41 -4.03 -33.38
CA MET A 277 -67.01 -5.37 -33.77
C MET A 277 -66.08 -5.92 -32.69
N LEU A 278 -66.57 -6.94 -31.98
CA LEU A 278 -65.78 -7.75 -31.05
C LEU A 278 -64.64 -8.41 -31.82
N ALA A 279 -63.41 -8.00 -31.53
CA ALA A 279 -62.22 -8.76 -31.83
C ALA A 279 -61.47 -9.02 -30.52
N PHE A 280 -61.52 -10.27 -30.08
CA PHE A 280 -60.70 -10.79 -29.00
C PHE A 280 -59.21 -10.58 -29.34
N THR A 281 -58.57 -9.60 -28.70
CA THR A 281 -57.10 -9.53 -28.66
C THR A 281 -56.65 -9.59 -27.22
N SER A 282 -56.05 -10.73 -26.89
CA SER A 282 -55.38 -11.04 -25.63
C SER A 282 -54.70 -9.82 -25.00
N ARG A 283 -55.17 -9.40 -23.83
CA ARG A 283 -54.40 -8.55 -22.91
C ARG A 283 -53.21 -9.37 -22.42
N ARG A 284 -52.10 -9.35 -23.15
CA ARG A 284 -50.79 -9.56 -22.54
C ARG A 284 -50.48 -8.30 -21.76
N PHE A 285 -50.71 -8.33 -20.45
CA PHE A 285 -50.02 -7.44 -19.53
C PHE A 285 -48.52 -7.72 -19.69
N LEU A 286 -47.86 -6.98 -20.59
CA LEU A 286 -46.41 -6.82 -20.51
C LEU A 286 -46.17 -5.97 -19.27
N THR A 287 -46.04 -6.63 -18.12
CA THR A 287 -45.36 -6.08 -16.97
C THR A 287 -43.95 -5.73 -17.43
N ARG A 288 -43.72 -4.48 -17.85
CA ARG A 288 -42.37 -3.94 -17.96
C ARG A 288 -41.77 -4.06 -16.57
N LEU A 289 -40.92 -5.07 -16.38
CA LEU A 289 -40.02 -5.11 -15.24
C LEU A 289 -39.33 -3.74 -15.18
N PRO A 290 -39.28 -3.06 -14.02
CA PRO A 290 -38.54 -1.82 -13.93
C PRO A 290 -37.09 -2.18 -14.23
N THR A 291 -36.62 -1.81 -15.43
CA THR A 291 -35.20 -1.76 -15.72
C THR A 291 -34.57 -0.99 -14.57
N ARG A 292 -33.65 -1.62 -13.82
CA ARG A 292 -32.84 -0.94 -12.81
C ARG A 292 -32.06 0.15 -13.53
N ALA A 293 -32.66 1.32 -13.69
CA ALA A 293 -31.98 2.50 -14.20
C ALA A 293 -31.17 3.05 -13.03
N PHE A 294 -29.85 2.84 -13.06
CA PHE A 294 -28.96 3.68 -12.27
C PHE A 294 -29.16 5.12 -12.73
N SER A 295 -29.12 6.09 -11.81
CA SER A 295 -29.52 7.48 -12.10
C SER A 295 -28.85 8.00 -13.38
N THR A 296 -29.62 8.18 -14.45
CA THR A 296 -29.15 8.73 -15.74
C THR A 296 -29.07 10.25 -15.71
N SER A 297 -29.24 10.87 -14.55
CA SER A 297 -29.09 12.30 -14.36
C SER A 297 -27.60 12.67 -14.39
N SER A 298 -27.04 12.78 -15.59
CA SER A 298 -25.84 13.59 -15.84
C SER A 298 -26.23 15.07 -15.71
N ALA A 299 -26.67 15.49 -14.52
CA ALA A 299 -26.68 16.89 -14.18
C ALA A 299 -25.22 17.34 -14.28
N ARG A 300 -24.94 18.26 -15.22
CA ARG A 300 -23.60 18.79 -15.48
C ARG A 300 -22.91 19.10 -14.15
N LEU A 301 -21.63 18.71 -14.06
CA LEU A 301 -20.67 18.96 -13.00
C LEU A 301 -20.39 20.47 -12.80
N GLU A 302 -21.40 21.33 -12.80
CA GLU A 302 -21.25 22.64 -12.19
C GLU A 302 -21.26 22.40 -10.68
N VAL A 303 -20.11 22.65 -10.05
CA VAL A 303 -20.00 22.61 -8.59
C VAL A 303 -21.06 23.55 -8.03
N LYS A 304 -22.11 22.96 -7.45
CA LYS A 304 -23.10 23.75 -6.72
C LYS A 304 -22.34 24.44 -5.59
N LYS A 305 -22.36 25.77 -5.58
CA LYS A 305 -21.73 26.60 -4.53
C LYS A 305 -22.13 26.14 -3.12
N SER A 306 -23.32 25.55 -2.96
CA SER A 306 -23.83 24.97 -1.72
C SER A 306 -23.10 23.71 -1.23
N VAL A 307 -22.25 23.08 -2.06
CA VAL A 307 -21.52 21.83 -1.76
C VAL A 307 -20.00 22.06 -1.71
N SER A 308 -19.53 23.24 -2.13
CA SER A 308 -18.11 23.60 -2.06
C SER A 308 -17.65 23.71 -0.61
N LYS A 309 -16.47 23.17 -0.33
CA LYS A 309 -15.81 23.19 0.98
C LYS A 309 -14.76 24.29 1.10
N ILE A 310 -14.67 25.18 0.11
CA ILE A 310 -13.69 26.26 0.10
C ILE A 310 -14.11 27.36 1.07
N TYR A 311 -13.20 27.70 1.98
CA TYR A 311 -13.33 28.81 2.91
C TYR A 311 -12.52 30.01 2.44
N PRO A 312 -13.01 31.25 2.69
CA PRO A 312 -12.40 32.46 2.14
C PRO A 312 -11.06 32.83 2.80
N SER A 313 -10.83 32.42 4.05
CA SER A 313 -9.59 32.69 4.78
C SER A 313 -9.35 31.65 5.87
N ALA A 314 -8.11 31.59 6.36
CA ALA A 314 -7.73 30.67 7.45
C ALA A 314 -8.41 31.07 8.75
N GLU A 315 -8.55 32.37 9.03
CA GLU A 315 -9.27 32.91 10.17
C GLU A 315 -10.73 32.43 10.22
N GLU A 316 -11.44 32.48 9.09
CA GLU A 316 -12.81 31.99 8.99
C GLU A 316 -12.88 30.45 9.11
N ALA A 317 -11.86 29.75 8.60
CA ALA A 317 -11.79 28.31 8.66
C ALA A 317 -11.55 27.77 10.09
N VAL A 318 -10.86 28.51 10.96
CA VAL A 318 -10.55 28.08 12.34
C VAL A 318 -11.39 28.77 13.42
N LYS A 319 -12.37 29.62 13.06
CA LYS A 319 -13.10 30.48 14.02
C LYS A 319 -13.87 29.74 15.11
N ASP A 320 -14.29 28.50 14.85
CA ASP A 320 -15.06 27.68 15.78
C ASP A 320 -14.19 26.73 16.60
N VAL A 321 -12.87 26.67 16.36
CA VAL A 321 -11.93 25.95 17.23
C VAL A 321 -12.06 26.51 18.65
N LYS A 322 -12.28 25.62 19.62
CA LYS A 322 -12.55 25.95 21.02
C LYS A 322 -11.34 25.64 21.89
N GLY A 323 -11.27 26.28 23.05
CA GLY A 323 -10.37 25.83 24.11
C GLY A 323 -10.71 24.41 24.56
N ASP A 324 -9.79 23.80 25.30
CA ASP A 324 -9.91 22.44 25.87
C ASP A 324 -10.14 21.32 24.81
N SER A 325 -9.98 21.64 23.52
CA SER A 325 -10.17 20.71 22.41
C SER A 325 -8.91 19.88 22.13
N ILE A 326 -9.11 18.70 21.54
CA ILE A 326 -8.02 17.88 20.99
C ILE A 326 -7.78 18.28 19.53
N VAL A 327 -6.58 18.76 19.22
CA VAL A 327 -6.18 19.20 17.88
C VAL A 327 -5.11 18.25 17.34
N LEU A 328 -5.42 17.55 16.26
CA LEU A 328 -4.43 16.77 15.50
C LEU A 328 -3.73 17.71 14.50
N SER A 329 -2.41 17.74 14.51
CA SER A 329 -1.63 18.57 13.58
C SER A 329 -0.72 17.70 12.76
N GLY A 330 -0.94 17.70 11.44
CA GLY A 330 -0.06 17.02 10.49
C GLY A 330 1.33 17.64 10.43
N GLY A 331 2.25 16.93 9.78
CA GLY A 331 3.63 17.34 9.57
C GLY A 331 4.68 16.45 10.25
N PHE A 332 5.91 16.54 9.75
CA PHE A 332 7.10 15.89 10.29
C PHE A 332 8.25 16.89 10.37
N GLY A 333 8.65 17.30 11.58
CA GLY A 333 9.45 18.52 11.76
C GLY A 333 8.70 19.75 11.22
N LEU A 334 9.25 20.39 10.19
CA LEU A 334 8.59 21.46 9.41
C LEU A 334 8.06 21.01 8.04
N CYS A 335 8.28 19.75 7.67
CA CYS A 335 7.79 19.21 6.39
C CYS A 335 6.29 18.88 6.48
N GLY A 336 5.47 19.58 5.69
CA GLY A 336 4.02 19.39 5.66
C GLY A 336 3.27 19.98 6.86
N THR A 337 3.81 21.01 7.52
CA THR A 337 3.10 21.76 8.58
C THR A 337 2.03 22.68 7.97
N ALA A 338 0.88 22.77 8.63
CA ALA A 338 -0.23 23.66 8.23
C ALA A 338 -0.04 25.08 8.80
N ASP A 339 1.05 25.76 8.43
CA ASP A 339 1.47 27.01 9.07
C ASP A 339 0.50 28.18 8.86
N THR A 340 -0.29 28.18 7.78
CA THR A 340 -1.33 29.20 7.57
C THR A 340 -2.44 29.05 8.61
N LEU A 341 -2.93 27.82 8.82
CA LEU A 341 -3.96 27.50 9.82
C LEU A 341 -3.45 27.65 11.24
N ILE A 342 -2.24 27.17 11.52
CA ILE A 342 -1.60 27.33 12.83
C ILE A 342 -1.40 28.81 13.15
N GLY A 343 -0.96 29.61 12.19
CA GLY A 343 -0.82 31.06 12.33
C GLY A 343 -2.15 31.76 12.61
N ALA A 344 -3.23 31.37 11.92
CA ALA A 344 -4.57 31.90 12.19
C ALA A 344 -5.06 31.54 13.61
N LEU A 345 -4.82 30.30 14.06
CA LEU A 345 -5.17 29.88 15.42
C LEU A 345 -4.31 30.57 16.50
N ALA A 346 -3.05 30.87 16.19
CA ALA A 346 -2.14 31.59 17.10
C ALA A 346 -2.60 33.02 17.39
N LYS A 347 -3.36 33.64 16.47
CA LYS A 347 -3.96 34.97 16.64
C LYS A 347 -5.20 34.97 17.55
N ARG A 348 -5.62 33.81 18.05
CA ARG A 348 -6.82 33.63 18.89
C ARG A 348 -6.43 33.33 20.34
N PRO A 349 -5.98 34.33 21.13
CA PRO A 349 -5.47 34.11 22.48
C PRO A 349 -6.54 33.58 23.44
N GLU A 350 -7.83 33.70 23.12
CA GLU A 350 -8.93 33.13 23.88
C GLU A 350 -9.01 31.59 23.79
N VAL A 351 -8.41 30.98 22.77
CA VAL A 351 -8.34 29.52 22.61
C VAL A 351 -7.16 28.98 23.41
N LYS A 352 -7.45 28.44 24.60
CA LYS A 352 -6.45 27.92 25.54
C LYS A 352 -6.65 26.42 25.83
N ASN A 353 -5.70 25.85 26.57
CA ASN A 353 -5.76 24.48 27.08
C ASN A 353 -5.89 23.40 25.99
N LEU A 354 -5.32 23.64 24.82
CA LEU A 354 -5.36 22.66 23.74
C LEU A 354 -4.52 21.42 24.12
N THR A 355 -5.09 20.25 23.85
CA THR A 355 -4.31 19.02 23.73
C THR A 355 -3.93 18.85 22.26
N CYS A 356 -2.66 19.08 21.93
CA CYS A 356 -2.17 18.92 20.58
C CYS A 356 -1.54 17.53 20.38
N VAL A 357 -1.97 16.83 19.34
CA VAL A 357 -1.40 15.56 18.91
C VAL A 357 -0.63 15.81 17.63
N SER A 358 0.68 15.62 17.66
CA SER A 358 1.57 15.90 16.54
C SER A 358 2.86 15.13 16.74
N ASN A 359 3.49 14.70 15.64
CA ASN A 359 4.77 14.01 15.74
C ASN A 359 5.83 14.86 16.47
N ASN A 360 5.89 16.14 16.11
CA ASN A 360 6.82 17.14 16.65
C ASN A 360 6.10 18.47 16.92
N ALA A 361 6.77 19.38 17.62
CA ALA A 361 6.27 20.74 17.88
C ALA A 361 6.89 21.82 16.96
N GLY A 362 7.45 21.44 15.81
CA GLY A 362 8.23 22.35 14.96
C GLY A 362 9.51 22.85 15.65
N VAL A 363 10.03 24.01 15.23
CA VAL A 363 11.26 24.62 15.77
C VAL A 363 11.03 26.08 16.13
N GLY A 364 11.40 26.46 17.36
CA GLY A 364 11.18 27.82 17.86
C GLY A 364 9.69 28.20 17.83
N LYS A 365 9.36 29.22 17.03
CA LYS A 365 7.97 29.68 16.80
C LYS A 365 7.33 29.10 15.55
N MET A 366 8.04 28.28 14.76
CA MET A 366 7.51 27.66 13.54
C MET A 366 6.72 26.39 13.86
N GLY A 367 5.72 26.03 13.04
CA GLY A 367 4.78 24.96 13.34
C GLY A 367 4.03 25.20 14.66
N LEU A 368 3.77 24.13 15.42
CA LEU A 368 3.09 24.23 16.72
C LEU A 368 3.87 25.02 17.78
N GLY A 369 5.15 25.34 17.53
CA GLY A 369 5.94 26.26 18.34
C GLY A 369 5.24 27.62 18.52
N ALA A 370 4.48 28.08 17.52
CA ALA A 370 3.68 29.30 17.63
C ALA A 370 2.67 29.23 18.79
N LEU A 371 1.98 28.09 18.93
CA LEU A 371 0.94 27.87 19.94
C LEU A 371 1.51 27.56 21.33
N LEU A 372 2.72 26.98 21.40
CA LEU A 372 3.47 26.86 22.65
C LEU A 372 3.88 28.24 23.17
N HIS A 373 4.43 29.09 22.30
CA HIS A 373 4.87 30.44 22.66
C HIS A 373 3.72 31.37 23.04
N SER A 374 2.54 31.22 22.44
CA SER A 374 1.34 31.95 22.84
C SER A 374 0.65 31.36 24.08
N GLY A 375 1.15 30.25 24.62
CA GLY A 375 0.60 29.57 25.80
C GLY A 375 -0.80 29.02 25.55
N GLN A 376 -1.09 28.53 24.34
CA GLN A 376 -2.39 27.95 23.99
C GLN A 376 -2.44 26.42 24.20
N ILE A 377 -1.28 25.77 24.23
CA ILE A 377 -1.15 24.32 24.41
C ILE A 377 -0.91 24.01 25.90
N SER A 378 -1.73 23.13 26.47
CA SER A 378 -1.54 22.58 27.83
C SER A 378 -0.98 21.16 27.81
N LYS A 379 -1.25 20.38 26.77
CA LYS A 379 -0.75 19.00 26.61
C LYS A 379 -0.29 18.75 25.18
N MET A 380 0.84 18.08 25.04
CA MET A 380 1.33 17.50 23.78
C MET A 380 1.28 15.98 23.85
N ILE A 381 0.85 15.33 22.76
CA ILE A 381 1.07 13.90 22.52
C ILE A 381 1.98 13.80 21.30
N SER A 382 3.22 13.38 21.52
CA SER A 382 4.29 13.45 20.51
C SER A 382 5.29 12.31 20.65
N SER A 383 6.03 12.03 19.58
CA SER A 383 7.08 11.00 19.61
C SER A 383 8.46 11.57 19.91
N TYR A 384 8.67 12.83 19.56
CA TYR A 384 9.98 13.46 19.61
C TYR A 384 9.86 14.97 19.79
N LEU A 385 10.46 15.50 20.86
CA LEU A 385 10.48 16.94 21.16
C LEU A 385 11.35 17.71 20.16
N GLY A 386 12.39 17.04 19.62
CA GLY A 386 13.23 17.59 18.57
C GLY A 386 14.12 18.75 19.02
N ALA A 387 14.32 19.71 18.11
CA ALA A 387 15.14 20.89 18.34
C ALA A 387 14.42 22.01 19.10
N ASN A 388 13.16 21.80 19.52
CA ASN A 388 12.38 22.83 20.21
C ASN A 388 12.71 22.89 21.71
N LYS A 389 13.79 23.61 22.04
CA LYS A 389 14.22 23.83 23.44
C LYS A 389 13.17 24.53 24.30
N HIS A 390 12.30 25.35 23.69
CA HIS A 390 11.21 25.99 24.43
C HIS A 390 10.20 24.95 24.89
N PHE A 391 9.80 24.03 24.00
CA PHE A 391 8.92 22.92 24.35
C PHE A 391 9.52 22.03 25.45
N GLU A 392 10.78 21.62 25.30
CA GLU A 392 11.50 20.85 26.32
C GLU A 392 11.49 21.57 27.67
N SER A 393 11.77 22.87 27.68
CA SER A 393 11.73 23.68 28.91
C SER A 393 10.33 23.75 29.53
N LEU A 394 9.28 23.93 28.74
CA LEU A 394 7.90 23.97 29.25
C LEU A 394 7.50 22.64 29.90
N TYR A 395 7.90 21.51 29.31
CA TYR A 395 7.65 20.19 29.89
C TYR A 395 8.43 19.98 31.19
N LEU A 396 9.75 20.19 31.16
CA LEU A 396 10.61 19.98 32.33
C LEU A 396 10.31 20.94 33.48
N THR A 397 9.68 22.10 33.23
CA THR A 397 9.27 23.06 34.28
C THR A 397 7.84 22.85 34.77
N GLY A 398 7.11 21.86 34.24
CA GLY A 398 5.74 21.53 34.63
C GLY A 398 4.65 22.42 34.01
N LYS A 399 5.00 23.28 33.05
CA LYS A 399 4.07 24.21 32.40
C LYS A 399 3.21 23.55 31.31
N VAL A 400 3.72 22.51 30.67
CA VAL A 400 3.02 21.73 29.63
C VAL A 400 3.16 20.24 29.94
N SER A 401 2.07 19.49 29.80
CA SER A 401 2.10 18.03 29.86
C SER A 401 2.59 17.42 28.55
N LEU A 402 3.29 16.29 28.62
CA LEU A 402 3.73 15.52 27.46
C LEU A 402 3.41 14.04 27.66
N GLU A 403 2.60 13.49 26.77
CA GLU A 403 2.49 12.04 26.59
C GLU A 403 3.43 11.62 25.46
N LEU A 404 4.62 11.16 25.84
CA LEU A 404 5.61 10.68 24.89
C LEU A 404 5.18 9.31 24.34
N THR A 405 4.97 9.21 23.02
CA THR A 405 4.39 8.03 22.35
C THR A 405 5.28 7.57 21.18
N PRO A 406 5.60 6.26 21.03
CA PRO A 406 6.38 5.78 19.89
C PRO A 406 5.78 6.26 18.56
N GLN A 407 6.62 6.66 17.62
CA GLN A 407 6.16 7.34 16.41
C GLN A 407 5.18 6.50 15.58
N GLY A 408 5.46 5.20 15.43
CA GLY A 408 4.55 4.31 14.73
C GLY A 408 3.28 4.04 15.51
N SER A 409 3.34 3.92 16.83
CA SER A 409 2.15 3.84 17.67
C SER A 409 1.29 5.10 17.56
N LEU A 410 1.89 6.29 17.51
CA LEU A 410 1.17 7.55 17.32
C LEU A 410 0.42 7.59 15.99
N ALA A 411 1.09 7.19 14.90
CA ALA A 411 0.48 7.13 13.57
C ALA A 411 -0.69 6.13 13.53
N GLU A 412 -0.48 4.93 14.08
CA GLU A 412 -1.50 3.87 14.10
C GLU A 412 -2.67 4.20 15.03
N ARG A 413 -2.43 4.84 16.18
CA ARG A 413 -3.51 5.35 17.06
C ARG A 413 -4.41 6.36 16.34
N CYS A 414 -3.83 7.24 15.52
CA CYS A 414 -4.62 8.15 14.69
C CYS A 414 -5.37 7.38 13.59
N ARG A 415 -4.70 6.46 12.90
CA ARG A 415 -5.32 5.63 11.85
C ARG A 415 -6.52 4.83 12.39
N ALA A 416 -6.35 4.18 13.54
CA ALA A 416 -7.37 3.41 14.24
C ALA A 416 -8.57 4.28 14.61
N GLY A 417 -8.33 5.50 15.09
CA GLY A 417 -9.39 6.46 15.42
C GLY A 417 -10.27 6.82 14.22
N GLY A 418 -9.65 7.04 13.06
CA GLY A 418 -10.37 7.28 11.80
C GLY A 418 -11.02 6.04 11.18
N ALA A 419 -10.53 4.85 11.52
CA ALA A 419 -11.05 3.57 11.02
C ALA A 419 -12.16 2.96 11.91
N GLY A 420 -12.48 3.57 13.06
CA GLY A 420 -13.44 3.01 14.01
C GLY A 420 -12.90 1.83 14.82
N ILE A 421 -11.58 1.68 14.92
CA ILE A 421 -10.90 0.66 15.73
C ILE A 421 -10.56 1.30 17.08
N PRO A 422 -11.14 0.85 18.21
CA PRO A 422 -10.95 1.53 19.49
C PRO A 422 -9.56 1.30 20.11
N ALA A 423 -8.96 0.14 19.85
CA ALA A 423 -7.62 -0.22 20.32
C ALA A 423 -7.00 -1.30 19.41
N PHE A 424 -5.68 -1.40 19.43
CA PHE A 424 -4.91 -2.41 18.71
C PHE A 424 -3.68 -2.82 19.53
N TYR A 425 -3.04 -3.94 19.18
CA TYR A 425 -1.80 -4.39 19.82
C TYR A 425 -0.57 -4.11 18.93
N THR A 426 0.54 -3.69 19.55
CA THR A 426 1.81 -3.39 18.87
C THR A 426 3.01 -3.87 19.70
N PRO A 427 4.08 -4.41 19.10
CA PRO A 427 5.28 -4.79 19.85
C PRO A 427 6.16 -3.57 20.21
N ALA A 428 5.94 -2.42 19.56
CA ALA A 428 6.70 -1.20 19.81
C ALA A 428 6.50 -0.72 21.25
N GLY A 429 7.60 -0.60 22.00
CA GLY A 429 7.61 -0.17 23.40
C GLY A 429 7.41 -1.29 24.43
N TYR A 430 7.22 -2.54 24.01
CA TYR A 430 7.21 -3.68 24.93
C TYR A 430 8.54 -3.79 25.70
N GLY A 431 8.47 -4.04 27.01
CA GLY A 431 9.61 -4.11 27.92
C GLY A 431 10.25 -2.76 28.25
N THR A 432 9.59 -1.63 27.93
CA THR A 432 10.15 -0.28 28.14
C THR A 432 9.34 0.55 29.14
N ALA A 433 9.85 1.74 29.46
CA ALA A 433 9.15 2.73 30.28
C ALA A 433 7.78 3.18 29.71
N VAL A 434 7.53 2.99 28.40
CA VAL A 434 6.22 3.22 27.79
C VAL A 434 5.21 2.18 28.29
N GLN A 435 5.61 0.92 28.38
CA GLN A 435 4.77 -0.16 28.91
C GLN A 435 4.45 0.07 30.38
N THR A 436 5.46 0.34 31.20
CA THR A 436 5.30 0.43 32.66
C THR A 436 4.70 1.76 33.12
N GLY A 437 4.65 2.78 32.25
CA GLY A 437 4.14 4.09 32.60
C GLY A 437 5.13 4.93 33.43
N GLU A 438 6.41 4.60 33.38
CA GLU A 438 7.47 5.30 34.12
C GLU A 438 7.77 6.70 33.56
N ILE A 439 7.42 6.98 32.30
CA ILE A 439 7.61 8.29 31.68
C ILE A 439 6.56 9.27 32.23
N PRO A 440 6.94 10.32 32.99
CA PRO A 440 5.97 11.25 33.58
C PRO A 440 5.21 12.04 32.52
N ILE A 441 3.89 12.15 32.66
CA ILE A 441 3.08 13.01 31.77
C ILE A 441 3.25 14.48 32.14
N LYS A 442 3.40 14.79 33.43
CA LYS A 442 3.56 16.17 33.89
C LYS A 442 4.41 16.24 35.15
N TYR A 443 5.31 17.20 35.22
CA TYR A 443 6.01 17.58 36.45
C TYR A 443 5.25 18.69 37.17
N LYS A 444 5.40 18.78 38.49
CA LYS A 444 4.96 19.95 39.26
C LYS A 444 5.75 21.19 38.83
N GLU A 445 5.20 22.36 39.10
CA GLU A 445 5.90 23.62 38.87
C GLU A 445 7.29 23.61 39.54
N GLY A 446 8.33 23.92 38.77
CA GLY A 446 9.73 23.83 39.21
C GLY A 446 10.44 22.50 38.87
N GLY A 447 9.73 21.49 38.35
CA GLY A 447 10.32 20.42 37.52
C GLY A 447 10.95 19.23 38.22
N LYS A 448 10.91 19.15 39.56
CA LYS A 448 11.59 18.08 40.32
C LYS A 448 10.70 16.90 40.67
N GLU A 449 9.42 17.16 40.89
CA GLU A 449 8.45 16.15 41.32
C GLU A 449 7.45 15.86 40.21
N VAL A 450 7.03 14.60 40.10
CA VAL A 450 5.97 14.20 39.17
C VAL A 450 4.62 14.68 39.71
N GLU A 451 3.84 15.39 38.88
CA GLU A 451 2.46 15.75 39.17
C GLU A 451 1.49 14.72 38.59
N ILE A 452 1.73 14.31 37.33
CA ILE A 452 0.92 13.32 36.63
C ILE A 452 1.86 12.20 36.16
N PRO A 453 1.75 10.97 36.71
CA PRO A 453 2.55 9.83 36.29
C PRO A 453 2.16 9.37 34.88
N GLY A 454 3.00 8.54 34.27
CA GLY A 454 2.66 7.87 33.01
C GLY A 454 1.54 6.84 33.20
N LYS A 455 0.87 6.50 32.10
CA LYS A 455 -0.16 5.46 32.07
C LYS A 455 0.49 4.14 31.63
N PRO A 456 0.49 3.08 32.46
CA PRO A 456 0.94 1.77 32.00
C PRO A 456 0.03 1.24 30.88
N ARG A 457 0.60 0.43 29.99
CA ARG A 457 -0.13 -0.21 28.89
C ARG A 457 -0.50 -1.63 29.26
N GLU A 458 -1.69 -2.06 28.85
CA GLU A 458 -2.04 -3.48 28.90
C GLU A 458 -1.09 -4.26 28.00
N VAL A 459 -0.68 -5.44 28.46
CA VAL A 459 0.23 -6.32 27.75
C VAL A 459 -0.46 -7.62 27.45
N ARG A 460 -0.25 -8.14 26.25
CA ARG A 460 -0.71 -9.47 25.86
C ARG A 460 0.31 -10.17 24.99
N GLU A 461 0.41 -11.48 25.16
CA GLU A 461 1.26 -12.32 24.32
C GLU A 461 0.45 -12.87 23.14
N PHE A 462 1.04 -12.82 21.95
CA PHE A 462 0.56 -13.48 20.75
C PHE A 462 1.73 -14.20 20.08
N ASN A 463 1.59 -15.50 19.81
CA ASN A 463 2.61 -16.32 19.16
C ASN A 463 3.98 -16.26 19.86
N GLY A 464 4.01 -16.29 21.20
CA GLY A 464 5.26 -16.25 21.98
C GLY A 464 5.93 -14.87 22.04
N LYS A 465 5.29 -13.82 21.52
CA LYS A 465 5.81 -12.44 21.51
C LYS A 465 4.88 -11.51 22.29
N GLY A 466 5.47 -10.62 23.09
CA GLY A 466 4.75 -9.63 23.88
C GLY A 466 4.35 -8.40 23.07
N TYR A 467 3.13 -7.90 23.30
CA TYR A 467 2.58 -6.71 22.65
C TYR A 467 1.91 -5.80 23.68
N LEU A 468 1.91 -4.50 23.41
CA LEU A 468 1.18 -3.47 24.15
C LEU A 468 -0.15 -3.18 23.47
N MET A 469 -1.23 -3.05 24.25
CA MET A 469 -2.47 -2.47 23.75
C MET A 469 -2.34 -0.93 23.73
N GLU A 470 -2.58 -0.33 22.56
CA GLU A 470 -2.67 1.11 22.38
C GLU A 470 -4.10 1.52 22.02
N GLU A 471 -4.57 2.59 22.64
CA GLU A 471 -5.91 3.15 22.42
C GLU A 471 -5.89 4.18 21.29
N ALA A 472 -6.93 4.14 20.44
CA ALA A 472 -7.08 5.08 19.34
C ALA A 472 -7.17 6.54 19.81
N ILE A 473 -6.60 7.44 19.01
CA ILE A 473 -6.68 8.88 19.22
C ILE A 473 -7.71 9.45 18.25
N LYS A 474 -8.72 10.14 18.79
CA LYS A 474 -9.69 10.93 18.03
C LYS A 474 -9.58 12.40 18.42
N GLY A 475 -9.44 13.28 17.44
CA GLY A 475 -9.43 14.72 17.62
C GLY A 475 -10.80 15.35 17.49
N ASP A 476 -10.96 16.53 18.06
CA ASP A 476 -12.07 17.41 17.72
C ASP A 476 -11.79 18.12 16.40
N TYR A 477 -10.54 18.55 16.20
CA TYR A 477 -10.06 19.21 14.99
C TYR A 477 -8.82 18.51 14.43
N ALA A 478 -8.66 18.52 13.11
CA ALA A 478 -7.40 18.22 12.43
C ALA A 478 -6.98 19.40 11.55
N LEU A 479 -5.72 19.82 11.67
CA LEU A 479 -5.10 20.85 10.83
C LEU A 479 -4.05 20.17 9.94
N VAL A 480 -4.27 20.21 8.62
CA VAL A 480 -3.49 19.43 7.67
C VAL A 480 -3.07 20.26 6.45
N LYS A 481 -1.82 20.10 6.03
CA LYS A 481 -1.28 20.67 4.79
C LYS A 481 -1.40 19.67 3.64
N VAL A 482 -1.86 20.12 2.49
CA VAL A 482 -1.84 19.35 1.23
C VAL A 482 -1.21 20.15 0.10
N TRP A 483 -0.77 19.46 -0.95
CA TRP A 483 -0.31 20.13 -2.16
C TRP A 483 -1.50 20.64 -2.96
N LYS A 484 -2.44 19.74 -3.28
CA LYS A 484 -3.63 20.07 -4.06
C LYS A 484 -4.91 19.65 -3.33
N ALA A 485 -5.94 20.46 -3.44
CA ALA A 485 -7.30 20.09 -3.06
C ALA A 485 -8.30 20.53 -4.13
N ASP A 486 -9.35 19.74 -4.37
CA ASP A 486 -10.50 20.20 -5.16
C ASP A 486 -11.60 20.82 -4.28
N GLU A 487 -12.62 21.41 -4.93
CA GLU A 487 -13.72 22.08 -4.22
C GLU A 487 -14.61 21.13 -3.41
N TYR A 488 -14.55 19.81 -3.66
CA TYR A 488 -15.21 18.77 -2.87
C TYR A 488 -14.35 18.25 -1.71
N GLY A 489 -13.09 18.72 -1.62
CA GLY A 489 -12.13 18.39 -0.59
C GLY A 489 -11.31 17.14 -0.86
N ASN A 490 -11.31 16.59 -2.09
CA ASN A 490 -10.35 15.54 -2.44
C ASN A 490 -8.95 16.15 -2.44
N CYS A 491 -7.99 15.49 -1.81
CA CYS A 491 -6.64 16.02 -1.68
C CYS A 491 -5.56 15.08 -2.21
N VAL A 492 -4.49 15.70 -2.70
CA VAL A 492 -3.23 15.06 -3.07
C VAL A 492 -2.10 15.68 -2.23
N PHE A 493 -1.30 14.83 -1.62
CA PHE A 493 -0.08 15.22 -0.92
C PHE A 493 1.11 15.18 -1.87
N ARG A 494 2.17 15.91 -1.54
CA ARG A 494 3.42 15.89 -2.29
C ARG A 494 4.53 15.26 -1.44
N TYR A 495 5.11 14.18 -1.96
CA TYR A 495 6.24 13.47 -1.38
C TYR A 495 6.10 13.20 0.13
N ALA A 496 7.15 13.49 0.92
CA ALA A 496 7.20 13.19 2.34
C ALA A 496 6.39 14.18 3.22
N ALA A 497 5.80 15.22 2.63
CA ALA A 497 4.86 16.10 3.32
C ALA A 497 3.51 15.40 3.63
N GLN A 498 3.27 14.20 3.09
CA GLN A 498 2.12 13.37 3.43
C GLN A 498 2.13 12.88 4.88
N ASN A 499 3.24 12.27 5.32
CA ASN A 499 3.55 11.83 6.68
C ASN A 499 2.32 11.54 7.58
N PHE A 500 2.13 12.25 8.70
CA PHE A 500 1.03 12.07 9.63
C PHE A 500 -0.31 12.63 9.12
N SER A 501 -0.26 13.55 8.17
CA SER A 501 -1.41 14.30 7.68
C SER A 501 -2.54 13.38 7.19
N GLY A 502 -2.20 12.29 6.50
CA GLY A 502 -3.19 11.31 6.04
C GLY A 502 -3.97 10.66 7.19
N ALA A 503 -3.28 10.11 8.18
CA ALA A 503 -3.92 9.44 9.32
C ALA A 503 -4.70 10.44 10.20
N MET A 504 -4.15 11.63 10.43
CA MET A 504 -4.77 12.65 11.28
C MET A 504 -6.03 13.27 10.65
N ALA A 505 -6.02 13.55 9.35
CA ALA A 505 -7.19 14.06 8.64
C ALA A 505 -8.42 13.13 8.74
N ARG A 506 -8.20 11.83 8.90
CA ARG A 506 -9.27 10.83 9.03
C ARG A 506 -9.79 10.69 10.45
N SER A 507 -9.05 11.19 11.45
CA SER A 507 -9.30 10.91 12.87
C SER A 507 -9.83 12.11 13.65
N ALA A 508 -10.49 13.06 12.99
CA ALA A 508 -11.09 14.21 13.64
C ALA A 508 -12.56 14.41 13.25
N LYS A 509 -13.32 15.07 14.14
CA LYS A 509 -14.71 15.50 13.83
C LYS A 509 -14.74 16.60 12.78
N MET A 510 -13.75 17.51 12.82
CA MET A 510 -13.61 18.64 11.92
C MET A 510 -12.19 18.69 11.33
N THR A 511 -12.04 18.28 10.08
CA THR A 511 -10.78 18.33 9.35
C THR A 511 -10.73 19.59 8.48
N ILE A 512 -9.73 20.42 8.76
CA ILE A 512 -9.46 21.69 8.08
C ILE A 512 -8.13 21.53 7.35
N VAL A 513 -8.19 21.65 6.03
CA VAL A 513 -7.05 21.49 5.13
C VAL A 513 -6.63 22.85 4.57
N GLU A 514 -5.33 23.13 4.58
CA GLU A 514 -4.76 24.19 3.73
C GLU A 514 -4.06 23.58 2.50
N ALA A 515 -4.42 24.07 1.32
CA ALA A 515 -3.90 23.58 0.05
C ALA A 515 -2.99 24.62 -0.60
N GLU A 516 -1.85 24.20 -1.15
CA GLU A 516 -1.03 25.06 -2.01
C GLU A 516 -1.79 25.49 -3.28
N GLU A 517 -2.51 24.55 -3.87
CA GLU A 517 -3.32 24.78 -5.07
C GLU A 517 -4.73 24.24 -4.86
N ILE A 518 -5.72 25.13 -4.98
CA ILE A 518 -7.12 24.73 -5.07
C ILE A 518 -7.50 24.59 -6.54
N VAL A 519 -7.96 23.41 -6.94
CA VAL A 519 -8.27 23.08 -8.34
C VAL A 519 -9.77 22.81 -8.54
N PRO A 520 -10.31 22.99 -9.75
CA PRO A 520 -11.70 22.63 -10.05
C PRO A 520 -11.95 21.13 -9.85
N VAL A 521 -13.17 20.76 -9.44
CA VAL A 521 -13.60 19.35 -9.35
C VAL A 521 -13.41 18.65 -10.70
N GLY A 522 -12.87 17.43 -10.66
CA GLY A 522 -12.52 16.64 -11.84
C GLY A 522 -11.10 16.87 -12.36
N SER A 523 -10.37 17.85 -11.82
CA SER A 523 -8.95 18.08 -12.18
C SER A 523 -8.01 17.07 -11.54
N LEU A 524 -8.42 16.44 -10.43
CA LEU A 524 -7.67 15.39 -9.77
C LEU A 524 -8.10 14.03 -10.33
N ASP A 525 -7.13 13.24 -10.83
CA ASP A 525 -7.39 11.86 -11.23
C ASP A 525 -7.86 11.06 -10.00
N PRO A 526 -9.00 10.36 -10.05
CA PRO A 526 -9.51 9.58 -8.93
C PRO A 526 -8.54 8.53 -8.39
N ASN A 527 -7.66 7.96 -9.22
CA ASN A 527 -6.65 6.99 -8.78
C ASN A 527 -5.50 7.63 -8.00
N ASN A 528 -5.34 8.96 -8.09
CA ASN A 528 -4.27 9.70 -7.44
C ASN A 528 -4.76 10.47 -6.21
N VAL A 529 -6.04 10.35 -5.82
CA VAL A 529 -6.57 10.97 -4.60
C VAL A 529 -6.05 10.25 -3.37
N HIS A 530 -5.18 10.90 -2.60
CA HIS A 530 -4.60 10.33 -1.37
C HIS A 530 -5.55 10.44 -0.17
N LEU A 531 -6.33 11.52 -0.10
CA LEU A 531 -7.32 11.77 0.95
C LEU A 531 -8.66 12.12 0.29
N PRO A 532 -9.61 11.16 0.25
CA PRO A 532 -10.93 11.43 -0.30
C PRO A 532 -11.66 12.53 0.47
N GLY A 533 -12.40 13.36 -0.26
CA GLY A 533 -13.04 14.54 0.31
C GLY A 533 -14.04 14.26 1.42
N ILE A 534 -14.54 13.04 1.56
CA ILE A 534 -15.39 12.64 2.70
C ILE A 534 -14.74 12.90 4.07
N PHE A 535 -13.42 12.85 4.16
CA PHE A 535 -12.66 13.11 5.39
C PHE A 535 -12.34 14.60 5.60
N VAL A 536 -12.67 15.46 4.65
CA VAL A 536 -12.33 16.89 4.68
C VAL A 536 -13.61 17.70 4.84
N ASN A 537 -13.63 18.58 5.84
CA ASN A 537 -14.77 19.47 6.10
C ASN A 537 -14.55 20.86 5.50
N ARG A 538 -13.31 21.36 5.51
CA ARG A 538 -12.95 22.71 5.06
C ARG A 538 -11.64 22.70 4.31
N VAL A 539 -11.56 23.50 3.25
CA VAL A 539 -10.36 23.72 2.46
C VAL A 539 -10.08 25.22 2.42
N VAL A 540 -8.85 25.63 2.65
CA VAL A 540 -8.41 27.02 2.52
C VAL A 540 -7.13 27.10 1.68
N GLN A 541 -6.93 28.24 1.02
CA GLN A 541 -5.69 28.54 0.31
C GLN A 541 -4.55 28.72 1.33
N SER A 542 -3.47 27.97 1.15
CA SER A 542 -2.24 28.14 1.93
C SER A 542 -1.55 29.44 1.50
N THR A 543 -1.06 30.21 2.49
CA THR A 543 -0.40 31.51 2.27
C THR A 543 0.95 31.61 2.99
N ALA A 544 1.20 30.76 3.99
CA ALA A 544 2.49 30.67 4.66
C ALA A 544 3.53 29.96 3.78
N PRO A 545 4.77 30.49 3.67
CA PRO A 545 5.84 29.83 2.92
C PRO A 545 6.34 28.59 3.66
N LYS A 546 6.66 27.52 2.90
CA LYS A 546 7.32 26.33 3.42
C LYS A 546 8.69 26.67 3.98
N GLN A 547 9.05 26.02 5.08
CA GLN A 547 10.33 26.19 5.76
C GLN A 547 11.16 24.91 5.68
N ILE A 548 12.48 25.06 5.64
CA ILE A 548 13.44 23.97 5.73
C ILE A 548 14.09 24.04 7.12
N GLU A 549 14.05 22.93 7.86
CA GLU A 549 14.64 22.85 9.19
C GLU A 549 16.17 22.75 9.13
N ILE A 550 16.68 21.81 8.33
CA ILE A 550 18.11 21.58 8.13
C ILE A 550 18.37 21.43 6.63
N GLU A 551 18.98 22.44 6.03
CA GLU A 551 19.46 22.36 4.65
C GLU A 551 20.84 21.68 4.64
N VAL A 552 20.94 20.57 3.91
CA VAL A 552 22.21 19.86 3.67
C VAL A 552 22.35 19.65 2.19
N LEU A 553 23.49 20.06 1.65
CA LEU A 553 23.81 19.97 0.22
C LEU A 553 24.94 18.96 0.00
N ARG A 554 24.90 18.25 -1.13
CA ARG A 554 26.10 17.55 -1.61
C ARG A 554 27.00 18.52 -2.37
N GLU A 555 28.32 18.37 -2.22
CA GLU A 555 29.27 19.08 -3.07
C GLU A 555 29.13 18.59 -4.52
N GLU A 556 29.14 19.51 -5.48
CA GLU A 556 29.27 19.14 -6.89
C GLU A 556 30.67 18.57 -7.12
N ALA A 557 30.80 17.57 -7.99
CA ALA A 557 31.99 16.72 -8.16
C ALA A 557 33.31 17.43 -8.59
N SER A 558 33.41 18.76 -8.44
CA SER A 558 34.56 19.59 -8.79
C SER A 558 35.42 20.05 -7.60
N SER A 559 35.08 19.76 -6.35
CA SER A 559 35.95 20.00 -5.19
C SER A 559 36.29 18.68 -4.49
N GLY A 560 37.57 18.34 -4.44
CA GLY A 560 38.10 17.08 -3.90
C GLY A 560 38.06 16.95 -2.38
N GLY A 561 36.96 17.35 -1.74
CA GLY A 561 36.67 17.05 -0.34
C GLY A 561 35.21 16.60 -0.23
N SER A 562 34.94 15.44 0.37
CA SER A 562 33.55 14.96 0.43
C SER A 562 32.82 15.52 1.65
N ALA A 563 31.52 15.80 1.55
CA ALA A 563 30.69 16.14 2.71
C ALA A 563 30.72 15.06 3.83
N SER A 564 31.12 13.83 3.48
CA SER A 564 31.39 12.77 4.47
C SER A 564 32.61 13.11 5.35
N GLU A 565 33.63 13.78 4.83
CA GLU A 565 34.84 14.14 5.57
C GLU A 565 34.57 15.17 6.67
N ALA A 566 33.68 16.15 6.42
CA ALA A 566 33.30 17.17 7.40
C ALA A 566 32.50 16.59 8.59
N ALA A 567 31.68 15.55 8.35
CA ALA A 567 30.84 14.92 9.38
C ALA A 567 31.63 14.04 10.39
N MET A 568 32.89 13.72 10.08
CA MET A 568 33.67 12.71 10.81
C MET A 568 34.61 13.30 11.89
N GLY A 569 34.80 14.62 11.96
CA GLY A 569 35.55 15.29 13.02
C GLY A 569 37.07 15.39 12.78
N LYS A 570 37.86 15.74 13.80
CA LYS A 570 39.34 15.86 13.73
C LYS A 570 40.01 14.47 13.61
N ASP A 571 41.21 14.40 13.03
CA ASP A 571 41.83 13.19 12.47
C ASP A 571 41.62 11.87 13.25
N GLU A 572 41.95 11.77 14.54
CA GLU A 572 41.74 10.51 15.28
C GLU A 572 40.27 10.14 15.48
N SER A 573 39.40 11.11 15.75
CA SER A 573 37.96 10.85 15.85
C SER A 573 37.35 10.51 14.49
N ARG A 574 37.92 11.04 13.41
CA ARG A 574 37.52 10.73 12.03
C ARG A 574 37.87 9.30 11.68
N LEU A 575 39.13 8.90 11.86
CA LEU A 575 39.59 7.52 11.61
C LEU A 575 38.78 6.51 12.43
N ARG A 576 38.47 6.83 13.68
CA ARG A 576 37.63 6.00 14.54
C ARG A 576 36.22 5.80 13.96
N ARG A 577 35.55 6.89 13.56
CA ARG A 577 34.21 6.83 12.97
C ARG A 577 34.21 6.18 11.59
N GLU A 578 35.22 6.44 10.78
CA GLU A 578 35.41 5.82 9.47
C GLU A 578 35.45 4.31 9.59
N ARG A 579 36.28 3.80 10.49
CA ARG A 579 36.40 2.36 10.77
C ARG A 579 35.05 1.74 11.10
N ILE A 580 34.31 2.36 12.02
CA ILE A 580 32.97 1.90 12.42
C ILE A 580 32.04 1.85 11.21
N VAL A 581 31.98 2.94 10.44
CA VAL A 581 31.04 3.10 9.32
C VAL A 581 31.37 2.16 8.18
N LYS A 582 32.66 2.01 7.83
CA LYS A 582 33.09 1.06 6.80
C LYS A 582 32.75 -0.37 7.16
N ARG A 583 32.97 -0.77 8.42
CA ARG A 583 32.53 -2.09 8.88
C ARG A 583 31.01 -2.22 8.84
N ALA A 584 30.27 -1.19 9.26
CA ALA A 584 28.82 -1.19 9.22
C ALA A 584 28.26 -1.32 7.79
N ALA A 585 28.93 -0.77 6.77
CA ALA A 585 28.53 -0.89 5.37
C ALA A 585 28.46 -2.37 4.91
N LYS A 586 29.30 -3.25 5.47
CA LYS A 586 29.29 -4.70 5.16
C LYS A 586 28.03 -5.43 5.62
N GLU A 587 27.22 -4.80 6.48
CA GLU A 587 25.91 -5.34 6.86
C GLU A 587 24.83 -5.08 5.80
N LEU A 588 25.10 -4.21 4.83
CA LEU A 588 24.17 -3.86 3.76
C LEU A 588 24.56 -4.65 2.50
N LYS A 589 23.59 -5.36 1.91
CA LYS A 589 23.79 -6.22 0.74
C LYS A 589 22.88 -5.79 -0.40
N GLU A 590 23.26 -6.19 -1.60
CA GLU A 590 22.47 -6.02 -2.82
C GLU A 590 20.99 -6.41 -2.61
N GLY A 591 20.08 -5.53 -3.02
CA GLY A 591 18.64 -5.72 -2.97
C GLY A 591 17.98 -5.49 -1.61
N MET A 592 18.74 -5.21 -0.54
CA MET A 592 18.16 -5.04 0.79
C MET A 592 17.36 -3.74 0.95
N TYR A 593 16.25 -3.83 1.68
CA TYR A 593 15.51 -2.71 2.23
C TYR A 593 16.06 -2.35 3.61
N VAL A 594 16.53 -1.11 3.77
CA VAL A 594 17.26 -0.71 4.97
C VAL A 594 16.71 0.58 5.56
N ASN A 595 16.70 0.67 6.89
CA ASN A 595 16.46 1.92 7.61
C ASN A 595 17.72 2.27 8.41
N LEU A 596 18.26 3.45 8.14
CA LEU A 596 19.51 3.93 8.76
C LEU A 596 19.20 5.14 9.64
N GLY A 597 19.47 5.00 10.93
CA GLY A 597 19.33 6.08 11.91
C GLY A 597 20.32 7.22 11.66
N ILE A 598 19.96 8.41 12.13
CA ILE A 598 20.80 9.60 11.99
C ILE A 598 22.23 9.40 12.56
N GLY A 599 23.21 10.06 11.95
CA GLY A 599 24.62 9.98 12.34
C GLY A 599 25.40 8.92 11.57
N MET A 600 26.19 8.10 12.26
CA MET A 600 27.07 7.10 11.62
C MET A 600 26.34 6.11 10.70
N PRO A 601 25.14 5.57 11.03
CA PRO A 601 24.45 4.64 10.13
C PRO A 601 24.18 5.24 8.74
N MET A 602 23.73 6.49 8.67
CA MET A 602 23.47 7.21 7.40
C MET A 602 24.71 7.40 6.52
N LEU A 603 25.93 7.24 7.07
CA LEU A 603 27.18 7.33 6.30
C LEU A 603 27.55 5.98 5.64
N ALA A 604 27.03 4.85 6.14
CA ALA A 604 27.38 3.51 5.67
C ALA A 604 27.20 3.30 4.15
N PRO A 605 26.15 3.82 3.49
CA PRO A 605 25.98 3.68 2.04
C PRO A 605 27.13 4.25 1.21
N SER A 606 27.89 5.22 1.75
CA SER A 606 29.02 5.85 1.04
C SER A 606 30.23 4.92 0.89
N PHE A 607 30.23 3.78 1.58
CA PHE A 607 31.33 2.80 1.59
C PHE A 607 30.94 1.47 0.93
N LEU A 608 29.79 1.40 0.27
CA LEU A 608 29.39 0.22 -0.51
C LEU A 608 30.19 0.13 -1.80
N GLU A 609 30.37 -1.09 -2.29
CA GLU A 609 30.99 -1.31 -3.60
C GLU A 609 30.17 -0.61 -4.70
N PRO A 610 30.82 0.07 -5.66
CA PRO A 610 30.13 0.73 -6.75
C PRO A 610 29.19 -0.23 -7.48
N GLY A 611 27.93 0.19 -7.64
CA GLY A 611 26.88 -0.62 -8.28
C GLY A 611 26.03 -1.43 -7.31
N THR A 612 26.38 -1.50 -6.02
CA THR A 612 25.52 -2.10 -4.99
C THR A 612 24.23 -1.30 -4.86
N VAL A 613 23.08 -1.94 -5.07
CA VAL A 613 21.75 -1.35 -4.93
C VAL A 613 21.17 -1.74 -3.57
N ILE A 614 20.85 -0.72 -2.77
CA ILE A 614 20.05 -0.86 -1.56
C ILE A 614 18.85 0.09 -1.64
N HIS A 615 17.75 -0.28 -1.00
CA HIS A 615 16.53 0.51 -0.93
C HIS A 615 16.42 1.19 0.44
N MET A 616 16.80 2.46 0.47
CA MET A 616 16.75 3.29 1.68
C MET A 616 15.31 3.66 2.02
N GLN A 617 14.81 3.14 3.15
CA GLN A 617 13.54 3.53 3.76
C GLN A 617 13.78 4.66 4.77
N SER A 618 12.93 5.69 4.73
CA SER A 618 12.89 6.75 5.73
C SER A 618 11.51 6.77 6.39
N GLU A 619 11.51 6.76 7.72
CA GLU A 619 10.32 6.55 8.56
C GLU A 619 9.22 7.61 8.40
N ASN A 620 9.54 8.78 7.83
CA ASN A 620 8.59 9.84 7.52
C ASN A 620 7.80 9.63 6.21
N GLY A 621 8.09 8.57 5.44
CA GLY A 621 7.26 8.20 4.29
C GLY A 621 7.99 8.13 2.95
N ILE A 622 9.25 7.69 2.92
CA ILE A 622 10.03 7.54 1.69
C ILE A 622 10.59 6.12 1.60
N LEU A 623 10.52 5.52 0.42
CA LEU A 623 11.27 4.31 0.05
C LEU A 623 12.05 4.61 -1.23
N GLY A 624 13.36 4.39 -1.23
CA GLY A 624 14.25 4.83 -2.31
C GLY A 624 14.81 6.24 -2.10
N MET A 625 15.10 6.60 -0.85
CA MET A 625 15.76 7.87 -0.51
C MET A 625 17.16 7.93 -1.15
N GLY A 626 17.46 9.06 -1.78
CA GLY A 626 18.74 9.33 -2.43
C GLY A 626 19.71 10.14 -1.58
N PRO A 627 20.83 10.61 -2.17
CA PRO A 627 21.79 11.47 -1.49
C PRO A 627 21.21 12.85 -1.17
N TYR A 628 21.98 13.66 -0.44
CA TYR A 628 21.68 15.09 -0.27
C TYR A 628 21.56 15.80 -1.64
N PRO A 629 20.67 16.80 -1.77
CA PRO A 629 20.44 17.52 -3.02
C PRO A 629 21.59 18.46 -3.39
N THR A 630 21.70 18.79 -4.67
CA THR A 630 22.34 20.05 -5.10
C THR A 630 21.43 21.23 -4.75
N LYS A 631 21.95 22.47 -4.82
CA LYS A 631 21.15 23.67 -4.56
C LYS A 631 19.88 23.76 -5.43
N SER A 632 19.93 23.24 -6.65
CA SER A 632 18.78 23.24 -7.57
C SER A 632 17.75 22.14 -7.30
N GLU A 633 18.12 21.12 -6.54
CA GLU A 633 17.28 19.96 -6.18
C GLU A 633 16.64 20.11 -4.79
N VAL A 634 16.97 21.17 -4.04
CA VAL A 634 16.41 21.40 -2.70
C VAL A 634 14.90 21.54 -2.78
N ASP A 635 14.19 20.69 -2.02
CA ASP A 635 12.73 20.69 -1.91
C ASP A 635 12.31 20.50 -0.44
N PRO A 636 11.56 21.44 0.17
CA PRO A 636 11.09 21.31 1.55
C PRO A 636 10.14 20.13 1.79
N ASP A 637 9.58 19.53 0.73
CA ASP A 637 8.72 18.33 0.83
C ASP A 637 9.51 17.01 0.81
N ILE A 638 10.84 17.06 0.66
CA ILE A 638 11.72 15.89 0.56
C ILE A 638 12.82 15.98 1.61
N VAL A 639 12.52 15.47 2.80
CA VAL A 639 13.45 15.40 3.94
C VAL A 639 13.60 13.98 4.47
N ASN A 640 14.73 13.68 5.10
CA ASN A 640 14.95 12.40 5.78
C ASN A 640 14.39 12.42 7.22
N ALA A 641 14.52 11.30 7.94
CA ALA A 641 14.14 11.18 9.34
C ALA A 641 14.84 12.21 10.26
N GLY A 642 16.05 12.65 9.90
CA GLY A 642 16.84 13.68 10.57
C GLY A 642 16.40 15.12 10.28
N LYS A 643 15.38 15.34 9.45
CA LYS A 643 14.89 16.66 9.00
C LYS A 643 15.85 17.38 8.03
N GLU A 644 16.78 16.63 7.44
CA GLU A 644 17.72 17.12 6.45
C GLU A 644 17.13 16.97 5.04
N THR A 645 17.37 17.93 4.17
CA THR A 645 16.96 17.87 2.75
C THR A 645 17.63 16.70 2.04
N VAL A 646 16.87 15.89 1.32
CA VAL A 646 17.36 14.73 0.55
C VAL A 646 16.73 14.69 -0.84
N THR A 647 17.19 13.76 -1.68
CA THR A 647 16.61 13.50 -3.01
C THR A 647 15.86 12.17 -3.03
N LEU A 648 15.16 11.90 -4.13
CA LEU A 648 14.52 10.62 -4.42
C LEU A 648 15.23 9.96 -5.60
N LEU A 649 15.56 8.68 -5.46
CA LEU A 649 16.15 7.90 -6.57
C LEU A 649 15.06 7.45 -7.57
N PRO A 650 15.41 7.13 -8.82
CA PRO A 650 14.48 6.47 -9.74
C PRO A 650 13.88 5.20 -9.13
N GLY A 651 12.56 5.05 -9.20
CA GLY A 651 11.83 3.95 -8.57
C GLY A 651 11.43 4.20 -7.11
N ALA A 652 11.74 5.38 -6.56
CA ALA A 652 11.26 5.76 -5.24
C ALA A 652 9.73 5.85 -5.15
N SER A 653 9.22 5.66 -3.94
CA SER A 653 7.81 5.81 -3.61
C SER A 653 7.64 6.59 -2.30
N THR A 654 6.50 7.26 -2.15
CA THR A 654 6.17 8.03 -0.94
C THR A 654 4.80 7.63 -0.40
N PHE A 655 4.66 7.65 0.92
CA PHE A 655 3.49 7.12 1.63
C PHE A 655 3.28 7.85 2.96
N ASP A 656 2.15 7.61 3.62
CA ASP A 656 1.89 8.19 4.94
C ASP A 656 2.64 7.45 6.07
N SER A 657 2.64 8.05 7.26
CA SER A 657 3.35 7.49 8.41
C SER A 657 2.70 6.19 8.93
N ALA A 658 1.40 5.97 8.73
CA ALA A 658 0.79 4.71 9.16
C ALA A 658 1.28 3.54 8.29
N GLU A 659 1.37 3.75 6.98
CA GLU A 659 1.96 2.79 6.04
C GLU A 659 3.45 2.58 6.31
N SER A 660 4.20 3.67 6.53
CA SER A 660 5.63 3.62 6.88
C SER A 660 5.91 2.70 8.07
N PHE A 661 5.16 2.87 9.17
CA PHE A 661 5.35 2.05 10.35
C PHE A 661 4.68 0.68 10.27
N SER A 662 3.74 0.47 9.34
CA SER A 662 3.27 -0.88 8.99
C SER A 662 4.39 -1.67 8.30
N MET A 663 5.14 -1.06 7.38
CA MET A 663 6.34 -1.66 6.79
C MET A 663 7.39 -2.01 7.85
N ILE A 664 7.70 -1.08 8.75
CA ILE A 664 8.70 -1.28 9.81
C ILE A 664 8.26 -2.37 10.80
N ARG A 665 7.09 -2.23 11.42
CA ARG A 665 6.61 -3.19 12.43
C ARG A 665 6.30 -4.57 11.83
N GLY A 666 5.89 -4.61 10.56
CA GLY A 666 5.66 -5.85 9.83
C GLY A 666 6.93 -6.65 9.57
N GLY A 667 8.12 -6.06 9.78
CA GLY A 667 9.39 -6.72 9.51
C GLY A 667 9.73 -6.77 8.02
N HIS A 668 9.24 -5.80 7.23
CA HIS A 668 9.53 -5.70 5.80
C HIS A 668 10.86 -4.99 5.49
N VAL A 669 11.51 -4.44 6.52
CA VAL A 669 12.86 -3.87 6.44
C VAL A 669 13.85 -4.95 6.83
N ASP A 670 14.82 -5.25 5.97
CA ASP A 670 15.82 -6.29 6.19
C ASP A 670 16.81 -5.89 7.29
N VAL A 671 17.29 -4.64 7.26
CA VAL A 671 18.30 -4.13 8.20
C VAL A 671 17.86 -2.79 8.78
N SER A 672 17.88 -2.71 10.11
CA SER A 672 17.65 -1.50 10.89
C SER A 672 18.92 -1.16 11.66
N MET A 673 19.55 -0.05 11.30
CA MET A 673 20.86 0.32 11.84
C MET A 673 20.76 1.62 12.62
N LEU A 674 21.16 1.61 13.90
CA LEU A 674 20.95 2.76 14.78
C LEU A 674 22.10 2.97 15.78
N GLY A 675 22.25 4.21 16.22
CA GLY A 675 23.13 4.53 17.34
C GLY A 675 22.53 4.14 18.69
N ALA A 676 23.41 3.90 19.67
CA ALA A 676 23.01 3.60 21.05
C ALA A 676 23.83 4.37 22.10
N MET A 677 23.19 4.65 23.23
CA MET A 677 23.87 5.12 24.45
C MET A 677 24.38 3.93 25.27
N GLN A 678 23.57 2.87 25.38
CA GLN A 678 23.92 1.61 26.01
C GLN A 678 23.32 0.43 25.25
N VAL A 679 24.01 -0.71 25.31
CA VAL A 679 23.50 -2.01 24.84
C VAL A 679 23.81 -3.05 25.91
N SER A 680 22.88 -3.98 26.17
CA SER A 680 23.08 -5.05 27.14
C SER A 680 23.63 -6.33 26.51
N ALA A 681 24.08 -7.28 27.33
CA ALA A 681 24.55 -8.59 26.87
C ALA A 681 23.45 -9.44 26.22
N SER A 682 22.19 -9.20 26.61
CA SER A 682 20.99 -9.80 26.02
C SER A 682 20.49 -9.08 24.76
N GLY A 683 21.13 -7.99 24.33
CA GLY A 683 20.68 -7.23 23.15
C GLY A 683 19.54 -6.25 23.43
N ASP A 684 19.40 -5.78 24.67
CA ASP A 684 18.57 -4.62 24.97
C ASP A 684 19.29 -3.35 24.53
N ILE A 685 18.55 -2.33 24.13
CA ILE A 685 19.11 -1.07 23.64
C ILE A 685 18.49 0.12 24.36
N ALA A 686 19.31 1.10 24.72
CA ALA A 686 18.86 2.38 25.26
C ALA A 686 19.46 3.55 24.45
N ASN A 687 18.59 4.41 23.87
CA ASN A 687 19.07 5.50 23.02
C ASN A 687 18.21 6.79 22.99
N TYR A 688 17.15 6.91 23.79
CA TYR A 688 16.21 8.04 23.65
C TYR A 688 16.17 9.04 24.81
N MET A 689 16.59 8.63 26.01
CA MET A 689 16.48 9.44 27.23
C MET A 689 17.65 9.23 28.18
N ILE A 690 18.06 10.30 28.84
CA ILE A 690 18.87 10.26 30.06
C ILE A 690 18.06 10.98 31.15
N PRO A 691 17.49 10.24 32.12
CA PRO A 691 16.68 10.84 33.19
C PRO A 691 17.38 12.02 33.87
N GLY A 692 16.67 13.12 34.06
CA GLY A 692 17.17 14.34 34.70
C GLY A 692 18.19 15.16 33.88
N LYS A 693 18.57 14.72 32.68
CA LYS A 693 19.54 15.43 31.83
C LYS A 693 19.04 15.73 30.42
N MET A 694 18.38 14.77 29.77
CA MET A 694 18.01 14.90 28.36
C MET A 694 16.76 14.07 28.05
N VAL A 695 15.72 14.74 27.55
CA VAL A 695 14.48 14.12 27.09
C VAL A 695 14.21 14.55 25.65
N LYS A 696 14.77 13.82 24.69
CA LYS A 696 14.52 14.09 23.26
C LYS A 696 13.25 13.42 22.74
N GLY A 697 12.91 12.28 23.31
CA GLY A 697 11.83 11.41 22.83
C GLY A 697 12.37 10.23 22.03
N MET A 698 11.56 9.18 21.88
CA MET A 698 11.98 7.95 21.21
C MET A 698 11.87 7.98 19.69
N GLY A 699 11.06 8.89 19.12
CA GLY A 699 10.82 8.92 17.68
C GLY A 699 10.37 7.54 17.14
N GLY A 700 10.88 7.15 15.98
CA GLY A 700 10.66 5.82 15.41
C GLY A 700 11.51 4.69 16.01
N ALA A 701 12.43 4.96 16.95
CA ALA A 701 13.43 3.99 17.38
C ALA A 701 12.82 2.73 18.02
N MET A 702 11.74 2.87 18.80
CA MET A 702 11.07 1.71 19.41
C MET A 702 10.39 0.81 18.37
N ASP A 703 9.80 1.40 17.31
CA ASP A 703 9.19 0.63 16.22
C ASP A 703 10.28 -0.07 15.39
N LEU A 704 11.39 0.61 15.11
CA LEU A 704 12.52 0.13 14.29
C LEU A 704 13.24 -1.11 14.86
N VAL A 705 13.11 -1.35 16.16
CA VAL A 705 13.69 -2.52 16.85
C VAL A 705 12.63 -3.53 17.31
N SER A 706 11.36 -3.29 16.99
CA SER A 706 10.24 -4.06 17.55
C SER A 706 9.99 -5.41 16.87
N ASN A 707 10.56 -5.66 15.69
CA ASN A 707 10.44 -6.92 14.97
C ASN A 707 11.79 -7.57 14.66
N PRO A 708 12.58 -7.90 15.69
CA PRO A 708 13.93 -8.40 15.50
C PRO A 708 13.96 -9.84 14.97
N GLU A 709 12.82 -10.53 14.88
CA GLU A 709 12.70 -11.86 14.25
C GLU A 709 12.90 -11.79 12.73
N GLN A 710 12.43 -10.70 12.10
CA GLN A 710 12.49 -10.51 10.64
C GLN A 710 13.47 -9.42 10.24
N THR A 711 13.64 -8.40 11.09
CA THR A 711 14.56 -7.28 10.84
C THR A 711 15.85 -7.46 11.61
N LYS A 712 16.99 -7.45 10.91
CA LYS A 712 18.31 -7.43 11.55
C LYS A 712 18.56 -6.07 12.19
N VAL A 713 18.68 -6.03 13.52
CA VAL A 713 19.00 -4.79 14.25
C VAL A 713 20.50 -4.70 14.50
N VAL A 714 21.13 -3.68 13.95
CA VAL A 714 22.57 -3.41 14.06
C VAL A 714 22.81 -2.13 14.84
N VAL A 715 23.56 -2.20 15.93
CA VAL A 715 24.01 -1.02 16.67
C VAL A 715 25.36 -0.55 16.18
N VAL A 716 25.47 0.75 15.90
CA VAL A 716 26.70 1.39 15.44
C VAL A 716 27.08 2.49 16.42
N MET A 717 28.17 2.32 17.17
CA MET A 717 28.50 3.24 18.27
C MET A 717 29.98 3.27 18.65
N ASP A 718 30.46 4.38 19.22
CA ASP A 718 31.71 4.38 19.98
C ASP A 718 31.60 3.37 21.15
N HIS A 719 32.65 2.60 21.42
CA HIS A 719 32.66 1.52 22.39
C HIS A 719 32.47 2.01 23.84
N VAL A 720 33.12 3.13 24.18
CA VAL A 720 33.03 3.77 25.49
C VAL A 720 32.46 5.19 25.40
N ALA A 721 31.85 5.65 26.48
CA ALA A 721 31.47 7.05 26.60
C ALA A 721 32.70 7.93 26.87
N LYS A 722 32.53 9.25 26.71
CA LYS A 722 33.56 10.22 27.11
C LYS A 722 33.93 10.01 28.59
N GLY A 723 35.23 9.88 28.87
CA GLY A 723 35.74 9.55 30.21
C GLY A 723 35.85 8.05 30.49
N GLY A 724 35.70 7.19 29.48
CA GLY A 724 35.99 5.75 29.58
C GLY A 724 34.88 4.89 30.18
N LYS A 725 33.71 5.47 30.48
CA LYS A 725 32.57 4.71 31.03
C LYS A 725 32.06 3.71 29.98
N HIS A 726 31.88 2.46 30.41
CA HIS A 726 31.34 1.39 29.57
C HIS A 726 29.95 1.70 29.05
N LYS A 727 29.69 1.30 27.80
CA LYS A 727 28.38 1.40 27.15
C LYS A 727 27.77 0.03 26.83
N ILE A 728 28.62 -0.99 26.67
CA ILE A 728 28.20 -2.38 26.54
C ILE A 728 28.24 -2.97 27.96
N LEU A 729 27.09 -3.39 28.48
CA LEU A 729 26.88 -3.75 29.89
C LEU A 729 26.17 -5.10 30.00
N ASP A 730 26.22 -5.76 31.16
CA ASP A 730 25.36 -6.94 31.39
C ASP A 730 23.87 -6.55 31.31
N GLU A 731 23.51 -5.41 31.92
CA GLU A 731 22.18 -4.81 31.86
C GLU A 731 22.27 -3.30 31.61
N CYS A 732 21.35 -2.73 30.84
CA CYS A 732 21.31 -1.29 30.63
C CYS A 732 20.86 -0.58 31.91
N SER A 733 21.53 0.53 32.23
CA SER A 733 21.14 1.42 33.34
C SER A 733 20.20 2.56 32.91
N LEU A 734 20.12 2.82 31.60
CA LEU A 734 19.27 3.84 31.00
C LEU A 734 17.94 3.23 30.55
N PRO A 735 16.86 4.05 30.47
CA PRO A 735 15.57 3.58 29.98
C PRO A 735 15.67 2.94 28.60
N LEU A 736 15.12 1.74 28.48
CA LEU A 736 15.19 0.93 27.27
C LEU A 736 14.34 1.51 26.13
N THR A 737 14.87 1.39 24.93
CA THR A 737 14.19 1.59 23.65
C THR A 737 13.59 0.27 23.16
N GLY A 738 14.26 -0.85 23.41
CA GLY A 738 13.76 -2.18 23.07
C GLY A 738 14.49 -3.25 23.87
N VAL A 739 13.78 -4.35 24.14
CA VAL A 739 14.32 -5.54 24.83
C VAL A 739 14.69 -6.61 23.83
N ASN A 740 15.79 -7.33 24.08
CA ASN A 740 16.24 -8.52 23.34
C ASN A 740 16.09 -8.39 21.80
N CYS A 741 16.60 -7.31 21.24
CA CYS A 741 16.34 -6.92 19.85
C CYS A 741 17.60 -6.74 19.01
N VAL A 742 18.71 -6.31 19.61
CA VAL A 742 19.99 -6.11 18.91
C VAL A 742 20.58 -7.47 18.53
N SER A 743 21.04 -7.57 17.28
CA SER A 743 21.70 -8.78 16.75
C SER A 743 23.21 -8.59 16.55
N THR A 744 23.65 -7.37 16.28
CA THR A 744 25.06 -7.05 16.03
C THR A 744 25.40 -5.70 16.65
N ILE A 745 26.57 -5.59 17.29
CA ILE A 745 27.11 -4.35 17.84
C ILE A 745 28.46 -4.10 17.16
N ILE A 746 28.58 -2.98 16.47
CA ILE A 746 29.79 -2.54 15.76
C ILE A 746 30.35 -1.32 16.47
N THR A 747 31.60 -1.43 16.91
CA THR A 747 32.32 -0.32 17.55
C THR A 747 33.67 -0.09 16.90
N ASP A 748 34.39 0.91 17.40
CA ASP A 748 35.75 1.22 16.98
C ASP A 748 36.79 0.17 17.36
N LEU A 749 36.46 -0.68 18.34
CA LEU A 749 37.36 -1.69 18.89
C LEU A 749 37.06 -3.09 18.37
N CYS A 750 35.79 -3.42 18.15
CA CYS A 750 35.37 -4.78 17.85
C CYS A 750 33.97 -4.87 17.24
N VAL A 751 33.62 -6.09 16.82
CA VAL A 751 32.25 -6.50 16.51
C VAL A 751 31.82 -7.59 17.48
N PHE A 752 30.65 -7.40 18.09
CA PHE A 752 29.94 -8.44 18.81
C PHE A 752 28.72 -8.91 18.01
N GLN A 753 28.54 -10.23 17.93
CA GLN A 753 27.23 -10.82 17.65
C GLN A 753 26.49 -11.04 18.97
N VAL A 754 25.17 -10.88 18.94
CA VAL A 754 24.31 -11.11 20.10
C VAL A 754 23.49 -12.36 19.86
N ASP A 755 23.75 -13.41 20.64
CA ASP A 755 22.83 -14.54 20.74
C ASP A 755 21.68 -14.14 21.67
N ARG A 756 20.57 -13.72 21.06
CA ARG A 756 19.35 -13.28 21.73
C ARG A 756 18.61 -14.38 22.50
N GLN A 757 18.83 -15.65 22.13
CA GLN A 757 18.21 -16.78 22.82
C GLN A 757 19.04 -17.17 24.04
N ALA A 758 20.36 -17.27 23.88
CA ALA A 758 21.27 -17.55 24.98
C ALA A 758 21.50 -16.33 25.89
N LYS A 759 21.12 -15.12 25.43
CA LYS A 759 21.38 -13.81 26.06
C LYS A 759 22.87 -13.56 26.29
N LYS A 760 23.67 -13.77 25.24
CA LYS A 760 25.14 -13.69 25.29
C LYS A 760 25.70 -12.83 24.18
N LEU A 761 26.81 -12.17 24.48
CA LEU A 761 27.67 -11.54 23.49
C LEU A 761 28.76 -12.50 23.04
N ILE A 762 29.05 -12.49 21.74
CA ILE A 762 30.11 -13.26 21.11
C ILE A 762 31.02 -12.29 20.37
N LEU A 763 32.26 -12.15 20.83
CA LEU A 763 33.28 -11.34 20.15
C LEU A 763 33.70 -12.06 18.87
N THR A 764 33.38 -11.48 17.71
CA THR A 764 33.69 -12.10 16.41
C THR A 764 34.78 -11.38 15.65
N GLU A 765 35.00 -10.09 15.90
CA GLU A 765 36.02 -9.31 15.19
C GLU A 765 36.74 -8.31 16.11
N LEU A 766 38.04 -8.12 15.89
CA LEU A 766 38.86 -7.11 16.58
C LEU A 766 39.44 -6.09 15.59
N ALA A 767 39.36 -4.81 15.89
CA ALA A 767 40.04 -3.79 15.10
C ALA A 767 41.55 -4.05 15.02
N ALA A 768 42.18 -3.69 13.91
CA ALA A 768 43.63 -3.86 13.74
C ALA A 768 44.40 -3.20 14.89
N GLY A 769 45.27 -3.99 15.53
CA GLY A 769 46.08 -3.56 16.69
C GLY A 769 45.36 -3.55 18.04
N VAL A 770 44.07 -3.90 18.11
CA VAL A 770 43.32 -4.05 19.37
C VAL A 770 43.40 -5.50 19.83
N THR A 771 43.70 -5.72 21.11
CA THR A 771 43.71 -7.05 21.72
C THR A 771 42.39 -7.38 22.41
N GLU A 772 42.14 -8.66 22.64
CA GLU A 772 40.98 -9.11 23.42
C GLU A 772 40.97 -8.52 24.84
N GLU A 773 42.14 -8.38 25.47
CA GLU A 773 42.30 -7.77 26.80
C GLU A 773 41.90 -6.28 26.80
N ASP A 774 42.15 -5.55 25.70
CA ASP A 774 41.71 -4.16 25.56
C ASP A 774 40.18 -4.06 25.52
N VAL A 775 39.53 -4.95 24.75
CA VAL A 775 38.07 -5.05 24.70
C VAL A 775 37.52 -5.45 26.06
N ARG A 776 38.15 -6.40 26.76
CA ARG A 776 37.75 -6.84 28.09
C ARG A 776 37.78 -5.71 29.13
N LYS A 777 38.78 -4.83 29.07
CA LYS A 777 38.86 -3.63 29.92
C LYS A 777 37.81 -2.57 29.56
N ALA A 778 37.45 -2.46 28.29
CA ALA A 778 36.53 -1.45 27.78
C ALA A 778 35.04 -1.88 27.78
N THR A 779 34.76 -3.16 28.05
CA THR A 779 33.42 -3.76 28.06
C THR A 779 32.98 -4.05 29.49
N GLY A 780 31.79 -3.59 29.87
CA GLY A 780 31.19 -3.85 31.18
C GLY A 780 30.27 -5.08 31.22
N ALA A 781 30.21 -5.82 30.12
CA ALA A 781 29.43 -7.03 29.95
C ALA A 781 30.34 -8.27 29.88
N LYS A 782 29.81 -9.43 30.27
CA LYS A 782 30.45 -10.71 29.97
C LYS A 782 30.21 -11.07 28.50
N TYR A 783 31.24 -11.65 27.88
CA TYR A 783 31.17 -12.13 26.51
C TYR A 783 32.03 -13.38 26.31
N GLU A 784 31.68 -14.16 25.32
CA GLU A 784 32.46 -15.29 24.81
C GLU A 784 33.30 -14.84 23.61
N VAL A 785 34.43 -15.49 23.38
CA VAL A 785 35.28 -15.22 22.23
C VAL A 785 34.99 -16.29 21.17
N SER A 786 34.69 -15.86 19.95
CA SER A 786 34.49 -16.77 18.83
C SER A 786 35.77 -17.60 18.60
N PRO A 787 35.67 -18.92 18.36
CA PRO A 787 36.82 -19.71 17.91
C PRO A 787 37.35 -19.22 16.55
N ASP A 788 36.49 -18.57 15.76
CA ASP A 788 36.79 -17.99 14.46
C ASP A 788 36.98 -16.46 14.56
N LEU A 789 37.58 -15.98 15.66
CA LEU A 789 37.87 -14.56 15.84
C LEU A 789 38.79 -14.05 14.72
N VAL A 790 38.34 -13.04 13.98
CA VAL A 790 39.11 -12.44 12.88
C VAL A 790 39.46 -10.98 13.16
N THR A 791 40.39 -10.44 12.39
CA THR A 791 40.59 -8.99 12.35
C THR A 791 39.40 -8.35 11.64
N MET A 792 38.84 -7.32 12.25
CA MET A 792 37.75 -6.52 11.70
C MET A 792 38.22 -5.89 10.41
N ASP A 793 37.57 -6.31 9.32
CA ASP A 793 37.82 -5.79 8.00
C ASP A 793 37.03 -4.49 7.87
N ALA A 794 37.72 -3.36 8.04
CA ALA A 794 37.16 -2.02 8.04
C ALA A 794 37.61 -1.24 6.81
#